data_AF-G3JUF5-F1
#
_entry.id   AF-G3JUF5-F1
#
_cell.length_a   1.000
_cell.length_b   1.000
_cell.length_c   1.000
_cell.angle_alpha   90.00
_cell.angle_beta   90.00
_cell.angle_gamma   90.00
#
_symmetry.space_group_name_H-M   'P 1'
#
loop_
_entity.id
_entity.type
_entity.pdbx_description
1 polymer ?
#
loop_
_entity_poly.entity_id
_entity_poly.type
_entity_poly.pdbx_seq_one_letter_code
_entity_poly.pdbx_strand_id
1 'polypeptide(L)'
;MDDQKNEEGHSAYRTGGFHPVYIDDIFNDHYIVCNKLGYGAYSTVWLARDTNREHGHEHQYVALKVLSGECYYTDVDIFEREILRHLRDNGKPTMPGYPFICHLLDDFEITGPYGKHVCLVFPLMGETLRSFGALFQRSLVPYVTMRRFTIEIALALHYAHNQGVIHTDIQPNNIFVQIRDRTLVERYLQEQKPPDQDREVPYRPIPSCPLQNYYFTRHESDSINGFSVVLGDWGVASWKTKHLSENIQPVALRAPEVLIKAPWDETTDWWNLGAVVLEVYCAIRMFSGMVSKPAEKSSHYDVRMHLAEMVDFFGPFPRTLLAKGDPKLVKDVFSEDGTVSAFPQLRRPELASEEIMEGLNQEAREEFASFLRFVMKLDPSQRPDAEQILRHPWLDALRDKTQMNPAVAAQTATPPVKPRSYTTDTGKSLWRRLTPTFFLGATIVQLAVFQWPWRWTLSGAPVLTLFLLHGDNSGNRVLPFCHIWTLFTTVNLAYAVASTSWLLYWVFAALCYPAIYITCLFQYRTVGNTTRWILRGFLKQLHFVDDKIALFDIPALEIDTEVDGLLVLRGISLSLSTLSFTVHGVEVGIKLSNDLELAIQTERVTVSMFRSIEVDDCFANIKGGKQPLTLGQSRSMSMDEGASSIGAVTDRNMPQVSETKAKMTAGNPPQDSSNAAAYKAIKKQPLHSDIAVQRYHSTLELLDASNTISQARADLRQRLTSTASTDHPDESALRAAICSQLHSKPSVPNPPQRSVKVTALRELSSPRMRRFMHRLPMLLRLLLNPLSYFHPVTIRSTTVTASGDWIKSLLVQKVFKRYDSSEMELERLQESVSSWVTDAHFTLGLGSMTGHAHVPLISTFSILCRMEFDGVVAHRALKESSIYEILKLRGVDASFVVPTFLLPHHEHIIPDKINSEADSAKCGAPVVANDETESDTTTVKMAVRGHLPATLDQDLLNFIALIVKHSKLLELDQSPSPMDDDVKGFGEFTDAINTKVKASVKKAVMGGDQWLAKLAGKALKKLEVVDGDIGYSGGIPVDLNKYRLTGWQEVEGEKLLP
;
A
#
# COMPACT_ATOMS: atom_id res chain seq x y z
N MET A 1 3.35 -31.19 13.87
CA MET A 1 2.44 -32.34 14.04
C MET A 1 1.03 -31.83 14.35
N ASP A 2 0.43 -31.00 13.48
CA ASP A 2 -1.02 -30.72 13.54
C ASP A 2 -1.63 -30.34 12.16
N ASP A 3 -0.90 -30.53 11.04
CA ASP A 3 -1.40 -30.24 9.68
C ASP A 3 -2.39 -31.29 9.14
N GLN A 4 -2.65 -32.37 9.88
CA GLN A 4 -3.58 -33.43 9.46
C GLN A 4 -5.07 -33.10 9.68
N LYS A 5 -5.40 -31.93 10.27
CA LYS A 5 -6.81 -31.58 10.58
C LYS A 5 -7.55 -30.82 9.48
N ASN A 6 -6.87 -30.38 8.41
CA ASN A 6 -7.47 -29.46 7.42
C ASN A 6 -7.71 -30.07 6.02
N GLU A 7 -7.40 -31.35 5.78
CA GLU A 7 -7.69 -32.05 4.52
C GLU A 7 -8.76 -33.14 4.73
N GLU A 8 -9.30 -33.70 3.64
CA GLU A 8 -10.40 -34.67 3.67
C GLU A 8 -10.12 -36.00 4.41
N GLY A 9 -8.85 -36.27 4.71
CA GLY A 9 -8.41 -37.46 5.43
C GLY A 9 -8.43 -38.75 4.59
N HIS A 10 -7.60 -39.71 4.99
CA HIS A 10 -7.47 -40.98 4.26
C HIS A 10 -8.75 -41.81 4.20
N SER A 11 -9.64 -41.68 5.18
CA SER A 11 -10.90 -42.42 5.24
C SER A 11 -11.91 -42.05 4.14
N ALA A 12 -11.72 -40.91 3.48
CA ALA A 12 -12.57 -40.47 2.39
C ALA A 12 -12.31 -41.25 1.09
N TYR A 13 -11.12 -41.86 0.94
CA TYR A 13 -10.72 -42.64 -0.23
C TYR A 13 -11.10 -44.12 -0.05
N ARG A 14 -12.38 -44.41 -0.27
CA ARG A 14 -13.03 -45.72 -0.13
C ARG A 14 -14.00 -45.94 -1.28
N THR A 15 -14.49 -47.17 -1.48
CA THR A 15 -15.55 -47.46 -2.46
C THR A 15 -16.75 -46.51 -2.26
N GLY A 16 -17.16 -45.81 -3.33
CA GLY A 16 -18.18 -44.76 -3.30
C GLY A 16 -17.70 -43.38 -2.83
N GLY A 17 -16.52 -43.28 -2.22
CA GLY A 17 -15.90 -42.04 -1.74
C GLY A 17 -15.14 -41.27 -2.83
N PHE A 18 -14.03 -40.63 -2.47
CA PHE A 18 -13.23 -39.82 -3.41
C PHE A 18 -12.33 -40.65 -4.32
N HIS A 19 -12.11 -40.13 -5.53
CA HIS A 19 -11.14 -40.66 -6.47
C HIS A 19 -9.71 -40.20 -6.11
N PRO A 20 -8.72 -41.11 -6.01
CA PRO A 20 -7.33 -40.73 -5.80
C PRO A 20 -6.76 -40.07 -7.07
N VAL A 21 -6.50 -38.77 -7.02
CA VAL A 21 -5.93 -37.99 -8.14
C VAL A 21 -4.45 -37.73 -7.89
N TYR A 22 -3.61 -38.03 -8.87
CA TYR A 22 -2.18 -37.74 -8.87
C TYR A 22 -1.86 -36.55 -9.77
N ILE A 23 -0.78 -35.83 -9.45
CA ILE A 23 -0.19 -34.83 -10.33
C ILE A 23 0.23 -35.51 -11.62
N ASP A 24 0.07 -34.79 -12.73
CA ASP A 24 0.28 -35.24 -14.11
C ASP A 24 -0.68 -36.33 -14.59
N ASP A 25 -1.70 -36.70 -13.81
CA ASP A 25 -2.78 -37.53 -14.34
C ASP A 25 -3.49 -36.79 -15.48
N ILE A 26 -3.82 -37.54 -16.53
CA ILE A 26 -4.48 -37.03 -17.73
C ILE A 26 -5.94 -37.48 -17.69
N PHE A 27 -6.84 -36.51 -17.60
CA PHE A 27 -8.28 -36.71 -17.60
C PHE A 27 -8.87 -36.36 -18.97
N ASN A 28 -9.82 -37.17 -19.43
CA ASN A 28 -10.47 -37.02 -20.75
C ASN A 28 -9.47 -36.86 -21.92
N ASP A 29 -8.30 -37.52 -21.84
CA ASP A 29 -7.19 -37.47 -22.82
C ASP A 29 -6.44 -36.12 -22.98
N HIS A 30 -6.94 -35.00 -22.45
CA HIS A 30 -6.32 -33.67 -22.63
C HIS A 30 -6.25 -32.76 -21.39
N TYR A 31 -6.80 -33.14 -20.25
CA TYR A 31 -6.68 -32.35 -19.01
C TYR A 31 -5.58 -32.90 -18.11
N ILE A 32 -4.42 -32.24 -18.08
CA ILE A 32 -3.30 -32.63 -17.24
C ILE A 32 -3.45 -31.97 -15.86
N VAL A 33 -3.51 -32.77 -14.79
CA VAL A 33 -3.61 -32.26 -13.42
C VAL A 33 -2.29 -31.61 -12.99
N CYS A 34 -2.36 -30.36 -12.52
CA CYS A 34 -1.19 -29.58 -12.12
C CYS A 34 -1.05 -29.40 -10.60
N ASN A 35 -2.14 -29.10 -9.88
CA ASN A 35 -2.11 -28.95 -8.42
C ASN A 35 -3.53 -29.06 -7.83
N LYS A 36 -3.66 -29.30 -6.51
CA LYS A 36 -4.95 -29.32 -5.81
C LYS A 36 -5.34 -27.90 -5.38
N LEU A 37 -6.55 -27.47 -5.71
CA LEU A 37 -7.08 -26.15 -5.34
C LEU A 37 -7.88 -26.18 -4.04
N GLY A 38 -8.59 -27.28 -3.80
CA GLY A 38 -9.46 -27.41 -2.63
C GLY A 38 -10.24 -28.72 -2.62
N TYR A 39 -11.08 -28.86 -1.60
CA TYR A 39 -12.05 -29.95 -1.49
C TYR A 39 -13.31 -29.46 -0.78
N GLY A 40 -14.40 -30.18 -1.00
CA GLY A 40 -15.67 -30.03 -0.30
C GLY A 40 -16.13 -31.36 0.28
N ALA A 41 -17.34 -31.41 0.80
CA ALA A 41 -17.89 -32.63 1.41
C ALA A 41 -17.98 -33.81 0.42
N TYR A 42 -18.25 -33.52 -0.87
CA TYR A 42 -18.52 -34.53 -1.89
C TYR A 42 -17.66 -34.40 -3.15
N SER A 43 -16.59 -33.59 -3.12
CA SER A 43 -15.73 -33.40 -4.30
C SER A 43 -14.34 -32.89 -3.95
N THR A 44 -13.38 -33.17 -4.82
CA THR A 44 -12.07 -32.50 -4.83
C THR A 44 -11.95 -31.61 -6.07
N VAL A 45 -11.22 -30.50 -5.95
CA VAL A 45 -11.06 -29.51 -7.04
C VAL A 45 -9.59 -29.33 -7.35
N TRP A 46 -9.26 -29.43 -8.63
CA TRP A 46 -7.89 -29.49 -9.14
C TRP A 46 -7.67 -28.43 -10.20
N LEU A 47 -6.48 -27.82 -10.19
CA LEU A 47 -5.98 -27.04 -11.30
C LEU A 47 -5.53 -28.03 -12.38
N ALA A 48 -6.06 -27.88 -13.59
CA ALA A 48 -5.63 -28.67 -14.73
C ALA A 48 -5.30 -27.78 -15.93
N ARG A 49 -4.38 -28.24 -16.77
CA ARG A 49 -4.05 -27.64 -18.06
C ARG A 49 -4.77 -28.39 -19.17
N ASP A 50 -5.53 -27.66 -19.99
CA ASP A 50 -6.17 -28.17 -21.21
C ASP A 50 -5.16 -28.15 -22.37
N THR A 51 -4.72 -29.32 -22.81
CA THR A 51 -3.73 -29.44 -23.91
C THR A 51 -4.31 -29.16 -25.29
N ASN A 52 -5.64 -29.17 -25.44
CA ASN A 52 -6.28 -28.81 -26.70
C ASN A 52 -6.28 -27.29 -26.94
N ARG A 53 -5.92 -26.50 -25.93
CA ARG A 53 -5.83 -25.04 -26.02
C ARG A 53 -4.37 -24.61 -26.06
N GLU A 54 -4.06 -23.72 -27.00
CA GLU A 54 -2.72 -23.15 -27.11
C GLU A 54 -2.43 -22.15 -25.97
N HIS A 55 -1.18 -21.72 -25.86
CA HIS A 55 -0.73 -20.76 -24.85
C HIS A 55 -1.46 -19.42 -24.98
N GLY A 56 -2.01 -18.92 -23.88
CA GLY A 56 -2.70 -17.62 -23.83
C GLY A 56 -4.20 -17.64 -24.13
N HIS A 57 -4.80 -18.80 -24.42
CA HIS A 57 -6.26 -18.92 -24.54
C HIS A 57 -6.98 -18.72 -23.19
N GLU A 58 -8.20 -18.19 -23.22
CA GLU A 58 -9.00 -17.82 -22.03
C GLU A 58 -9.25 -18.97 -21.04
N HIS A 59 -9.10 -20.23 -21.45
CA HIS A 59 -9.25 -21.39 -20.56
C HIS A 59 -8.13 -22.43 -20.74
N GLN A 60 -6.90 -22.00 -21.04
CA GLN A 60 -5.75 -22.91 -21.03
C GLN A 60 -5.60 -23.64 -19.69
N TYR A 61 -5.85 -22.93 -18.60
CA TYR A 61 -5.94 -23.51 -17.26
C TYR A 61 -7.40 -23.48 -16.78
N VAL A 62 -7.84 -24.60 -16.23
CA VAL A 62 -9.21 -24.87 -15.81
C VAL A 62 -9.25 -25.42 -14.39
N ALA A 63 -10.42 -25.30 -13.75
CA ALA A 63 -10.72 -26.00 -12.50
C ALA A 63 -11.47 -27.29 -12.80
N LEU A 64 -10.85 -28.43 -12.49
CA LEU A 64 -11.42 -29.77 -12.61
C LEU A 64 -11.98 -30.21 -11.25
N LYS A 65 -13.31 -30.25 -11.14
CA LYS A 65 -14.03 -30.76 -9.96
C LYS A 65 -14.36 -32.24 -10.16
N VAL A 66 -13.83 -33.11 -9.31
CA VAL A 66 -14.07 -34.55 -9.33
C VAL A 66 -15.01 -34.92 -8.17
N LEU A 67 -16.21 -35.40 -8.51
CA LEU A 67 -17.23 -35.76 -7.52
C LEU A 67 -16.95 -37.15 -6.90
N SER A 68 -17.41 -37.36 -5.67
CA SER A 68 -17.38 -38.69 -5.05
C SER A 68 -18.27 -39.67 -5.80
N GLY A 69 -17.94 -40.96 -5.70
CA GLY A 69 -18.66 -42.02 -6.42
C GLY A 69 -20.12 -42.19 -5.99
N GLU A 70 -20.49 -41.71 -4.81
CA GLU A 70 -21.84 -41.80 -4.24
C GLU A 70 -22.80 -40.70 -4.74
N CYS A 71 -22.32 -39.70 -5.49
CA CYS A 71 -23.15 -38.60 -5.97
C CYS A 71 -24.22 -39.02 -6.99
N TYR A 72 -23.85 -39.68 -8.10
CA TYR A 72 -24.79 -39.94 -9.22
C TYR A 72 -25.27 -41.39 -9.34
N TYR A 73 -24.71 -42.31 -8.54
CA TYR A 73 -24.95 -43.74 -8.65
C TYR A 73 -25.66 -44.32 -7.42
N THR A 74 -26.47 -43.49 -6.76
CA THR A 74 -27.30 -43.83 -5.61
C THR A 74 -28.76 -43.46 -5.86
N ASP A 75 -29.66 -43.89 -4.97
CA ASP A 75 -31.10 -43.55 -5.05
C ASP A 75 -31.41 -42.08 -4.68
N VAL A 76 -30.38 -41.29 -4.34
CA VAL A 76 -30.51 -39.88 -3.97
C VAL A 76 -30.41 -39.02 -5.23
N ASP A 77 -31.44 -38.21 -5.47
CA ASP A 77 -31.42 -37.23 -6.56
C ASP A 77 -30.28 -36.22 -6.34
N ILE A 78 -29.52 -35.91 -7.40
CA ILE A 78 -28.61 -34.77 -7.50
C ILE A 78 -28.86 -34.11 -8.84
N PHE A 79 -28.84 -32.77 -8.88
CA PHE A 79 -29.13 -32.00 -10.10
C PHE A 79 -27.95 -31.20 -10.63
N GLU A 80 -26.79 -31.21 -9.97
CA GLU A 80 -25.67 -30.30 -10.27
C GLU A 80 -25.28 -30.32 -11.76
N ARG A 81 -25.07 -31.51 -12.34
CA ARG A 81 -24.65 -31.70 -13.73
C ARG A 81 -25.76 -31.32 -14.69
N GLU A 82 -27.00 -31.68 -14.39
CA GLU A 82 -28.18 -31.36 -15.20
C GLU A 82 -28.44 -29.86 -15.23
N ILE A 83 -28.35 -29.19 -14.08
CA ILE A 83 -28.50 -27.74 -13.93
C ILE A 83 -27.36 -27.03 -14.67
N LEU A 84 -26.11 -27.44 -14.47
CA LEU A 84 -24.96 -26.83 -15.13
C LEU A 84 -25.01 -26.99 -16.66
N ARG A 85 -25.37 -28.18 -17.16
CA ARG A 85 -25.61 -28.40 -18.59
C ARG A 85 -26.77 -27.53 -19.09
N HIS A 86 -27.85 -27.42 -18.34
CA HIS A 86 -28.97 -26.56 -18.71
C HIS A 86 -28.58 -25.09 -18.81
N LEU A 87 -27.85 -24.57 -17.82
CA LEU A 87 -27.37 -23.18 -17.80
C LEU A 87 -26.37 -22.89 -18.94
N ARG A 88 -25.57 -23.90 -19.34
CA ARG A 88 -24.64 -23.86 -20.49
C ARG A 88 -25.37 -23.93 -21.83
N ASP A 89 -26.17 -24.98 -22.05
CA ASP A 89 -26.70 -25.38 -23.36
C ASP A 89 -27.98 -24.62 -23.73
N ASN A 90 -28.84 -24.35 -22.75
CA ASN A 90 -30.08 -23.56 -22.95
C ASN A 90 -29.90 -22.10 -22.53
N GLY A 91 -28.68 -21.75 -22.12
CA GLY A 91 -28.36 -20.42 -21.69
C GLY A 91 -28.54 -19.40 -22.81
N LYS A 92 -28.85 -18.16 -22.41
CA LYS A 92 -28.93 -17.02 -23.32
C LYS A 92 -27.77 -16.08 -23.01
N PRO A 93 -26.63 -16.19 -23.73
CA PRO A 93 -25.47 -15.32 -23.53
C PRO A 93 -25.78 -13.82 -23.66
N THR A 94 -26.89 -13.48 -24.32
CA THR A 94 -27.39 -12.11 -24.46
C THR A 94 -27.99 -11.53 -23.18
N MET A 95 -28.33 -12.36 -22.19
CA MET A 95 -28.88 -11.87 -20.93
C MET A 95 -27.77 -11.30 -20.04
N PRO A 96 -27.96 -10.12 -19.41
CA PRO A 96 -26.92 -9.45 -18.64
C PRO A 96 -26.33 -10.25 -17.47
N GLY A 97 -27.08 -11.20 -16.91
CA GLY A 97 -26.62 -12.06 -15.82
C GLY A 97 -25.75 -13.24 -16.23
N TYR A 98 -25.71 -13.59 -17.51
CA TYR A 98 -24.95 -14.73 -18.02
C TYR A 98 -23.46 -14.70 -17.63
N PRO A 99 -22.73 -13.58 -17.76
CA PRO A 99 -21.29 -13.53 -17.45
C PRO A 99 -20.96 -13.73 -15.97
N PHE A 100 -21.95 -13.57 -15.08
CA PHE A 100 -21.78 -13.65 -13.63
C PHE A 100 -22.14 -15.04 -13.07
N ILE A 101 -22.33 -16.04 -13.94
CA ILE A 101 -22.48 -17.45 -13.60
C ILE A 101 -21.18 -18.18 -13.93
N CYS A 102 -20.70 -19.02 -13.02
CA CYS A 102 -19.59 -19.93 -13.29
C CYS A 102 -20.06 -21.10 -14.16
N HIS A 103 -19.98 -20.92 -15.48
CA HIS A 103 -20.47 -21.90 -16.46
C HIS A 103 -19.60 -23.16 -16.53
N LEU A 104 -20.25 -24.29 -16.81
CA LEU A 104 -19.58 -25.54 -17.13
C LEU A 104 -18.92 -25.44 -18.51
N LEU A 105 -17.64 -25.77 -18.61
CA LEU A 105 -16.90 -25.83 -19.87
C LEU A 105 -17.02 -27.22 -20.50
N ASP A 106 -16.81 -28.26 -19.70
CA ASP A 106 -16.84 -29.66 -20.12
C ASP A 106 -17.31 -30.53 -18.96
N ASP A 107 -17.85 -31.70 -19.26
CA ASP A 107 -18.20 -32.71 -18.27
C ASP A 107 -18.10 -34.13 -18.82
N PHE A 108 -17.55 -35.04 -18.01
CA PHE A 108 -17.31 -36.42 -18.41
C PHE A 108 -17.29 -37.34 -17.18
N GLU A 109 -17.17 -38.64 -17.42
CA GLU A 109 -17.11 -39.66 -16.38
C GLU A 109 -15.80 -40.43 -16.46
N ILE A 110 -15.23 -40.75 -15.30
CA ILE A 110 -14.06 -41.62 -15.19
C ILE A 110 -14.41 -42.85 -14.35
N THR A 111 -13.69 -43.95 -14.58
CA THR A 111 -13.77 -45.15 -13.75
C THR A 111 -12.48 -45.28 -12.96
N GLY A 112 -12.56 -45.09 -11.66
CA GLY A 112 -11.44 -45.22 -10.73
C GLY A 112 -11.51 -46.49 -9.88
N PRO A 113 -10.55 -46.67 -8.95
CA PRO A 113 -10.50 -47.85 -8.08
C PRO A 113 -11.71 -47.95 -7.13
N TYR A 114 -12.40 -46.84 -6.88
CA TYR A 114 -13.50 -46.74 -5.92
C TYR A 114 -14.88 -46.58 -6.57
N GLY A 115 -14.97 -46.69 -7.89
CA GLY A 115 -16.21 -46.60 -8.64
C GLY A 115 -16.12 -45.62 -9.80
N LYS A 116 -17.29 -45.22 -10.30
CA LYS A 116 -17.40 -44.19 -11.33
C LYS A 116 -17.51 -42.82 -10.68
N HIS A 117 -16.83 -41.84 -11.26
CA HIS A 117 -16.82 -40.47 -10.77
C HIS A 117 -17.21 -39.53 -11.91
N VAL A 118 -18.07 -38.57 -11.61
CA VAL A 118 -18.42 -37.48 -12.53
C VAL A 118 -17.40 -36.36 -12.35
N CYS A 119 -16.86 -35.88 -13.47
CA CYS A 119 -15.91 -34.79 -13.53
C CYS A 119 -16.56 -33.58 -14.21
N LEU A 120 -16.44 -32.40 -13.58
CA LEU A 120 -16.97 -31.13 -14.07
C LEU A 120 -15.81 -30.15 -14.27
N VAL A 121 -15.73 -29.52 -15.43
CA VAL A 121 -14.65 -28.59 -15.78
C VAL A 121 -15.20 -27.16 -15.81
N PHE A 122 -14.55 -26.25 -15.09
CA PHE A 122 -14.94 -24.85 -14.99
C PHE A 122 -13.81 -23.92 -15.41
N PRO A 123 -14.10 -22.67 -15.80
CA PRO A 123 -13.06 -21.67 -15.95
C PRO A 123 -12.35 -21.47 -14.61
N LEU A 124 -11.03 -21.34 -14.65
CA LEU A 124 -10.26 -21.07 -13.45
C LEU A 124 -10.63 -19.69 -12.87
N MET A 125 -10.93 -19.65 -11.57
CA MET A 125 -11.23 -18.44 -10.81
C MET A 125 -10.13 -18.14 -9.79
N GLY A 126 -10.14 -16.92 -9.25
CA GLY A 126 -9.27 -16.51 -8.16
C GLY A 126 -9.76 -17.06 -6.82
N GLU A 127 -9.72 -16.23 -5.78
CA GLU A 127 -10.21 -16.61 -4.47
C GLU A 127 -11.72 -16.38 -4.30
N THR A 128 -12.30 -16.88 -3.20
CA THR A 128 -13.71 -16.66 -2.84
C THR A 128 -13.87 -15.33 -2.11
N LEU A 129 -15.08 -14.77 -2.08
CA LEU A 129 -15.35 -13.55 -1.31
C LEU A 129 -15.09 -13.72 0.20
N ARG A 130 -15.07 -14.97 0.70
CA ARG A 130 -14.71 -15.26 2.10
C ARG A 130 -13.27 -14.84 2.44
N SER A 131 -12.31 -15.10 1.54
CA SER A 131 -10.92 -14.70 1.78
C SER A 131 -10.59 -13.33 1.20
N PHE A 132 -11.35 -12.86 0.21
CA PHE A 132 -11.13 -11.58 -0.45
C PHE A 132 -11.12 -10.39 0.50
N GLY A 133 -11.99 -10.39 1.53
CA GLY A 133 -12.04 -9.34 2.54
C GLY A 133 -10.68 -9.13 3.24
N ALA A 134 -9.89 -10.19 3.42
CA ALA A 134 -8.59 -10.13 4.09
C ALA A 134 -7.53 -9.30 3.32
N LEU A 135 -7.79 -8.94 2.06
CA LEU A 135 -6.94 -8.03 1.29
C LEU A 135 -7.03 -6.58 1.78
N PHE A 136 -8.09 -6.21 2.51
CA PHE A 136 -8.36 -4.85 2.92
C PHE A 136 -8.09 -4.64 4.40
N GLN A 137 -7.72 -3.41 4.77
CA GLN A 137 -7.52 -3.03 6.17
C GLN A 137 -8.80 -3.29 6.98
N ARG A 138 -8.66 -3.90 8.15
CA ARG A 138 -9.78 -4.32 9.02
C ARG A 138 -10.77 -5.30 8.35
N SER A 139 -10.40 -5.95 7.26
CA SER A 139 -11.27 -6.83 6.47
C SER A 139 -12.53 -6.15 5.90
N LEU A 140 -12.49 -4.82 5.70
CA LEU A 140 -13.61 -4.05 5.17
C LEU A 140 -13.50 -3.91 3.66
N VAL A 141 -14.38 -4.57 2.90
CA VAL A 141 -14.43 -4.41 1.45
C VAL A 141 -14.90 -2.98 1.11
N PRO A 142 -14.21 -2.25 0.21
CA PRO A 142 -14.62 -0.91 -0.16
C PRO A 142 -16.08 -0.84 -0.62
N TYR A 143 -16.83 0.11 -0.06
CA TYR A 143 -18.28 0.23 -0.23
C TYR A 143 -18.75 0.25 -1.70
N VAL A 144 -17.99 0.94 -2.57
CA VAL A 144 -18.26 0.99 -4.02
C VAL A 144 -18.12 -0.38 -4.68
N THR A 145 -17.09 -1.15 -4.31
CA THR A 145 -16.84 -2.51 -4.81
C THR A 145 -17.94 -3.45 -4.34
N MET A 146 -18.34 -3.36 -3.06
CA MET A 146 -19.41 -4.17 -2.50
C MET A 146 -20.77 -3.91 -3.18
N ARG A 147 -21.11 -2.63 -3.46
CA ARG A 147 -22.30 -2.27 -4.26
C ARG A 147 -22.25 -2.89 -5.65
N ARG A 148 -21.09 -2.87 -6.31
CA ARG A 148 -20.90 -3.50 -7.63
C ARG A 148 -21.09 -5.01 -7.57
N PHE A 149 -20.45 -5.71 -6.63
CA PHE A 149 -20.61 -7.15 -6.47
C PHE A 149 -22.07 -7.52 -6.20
N THR A 150 -22.79 -6.69 -5.46
CA THR A 150 -24.23 -6.90 -5.22
C THR A 150 -25.04 -6.84 -6.52
N ILE A 151 -24.71 -5.92 -7.44
CA ILE A 151 -25.34 -5.85 -8.77
C ILE A 151 -25.03 -7.12 -9.57
N GLU A 152 -23.76 -7.54 -9.60
CA GLU A 152 -23.31 -8.72 -10.37
C GLU A 152 -23.99 -10.01 -9.88
N ILE A 153 -24.07 -10.20 -8.55
CA ILE A 153 -24.77 -11.34 -7.94
C ILE A 153 -26.28 -11.24 -8.21
N ALA A 154 -26.90 -10.06 -8.10
CA ALA A 154 -28.32 -9.90 -8.39
C ALA A 154 -28.67 -10.23 -9.85
N LEU A 155 -27.78 -9.85 -10.79
CA LEU A 155 -27.92 -10.22 -12.20
C LEU A 155 -27.76 -11.73 -12.42
N ALA A 156 -26.79 -12.38 -11.76
CA ALA A 156 -26.61 -13.82 -11.82
C ALA A 156 -27.86 -14.58 -11.34
N LEU A 157 -28.41 -14.18 -10.18
CA LEU A 157 -29.62 -14.78 -9.62
C LEU A 157 -30.83 -14.56 -10.52
N HIS A 158 -31.01 -13.35 -11.04
CA HIS A 158 -32.08 -13.08 -12.00
C HIS A 158 -32.00 -13.99 -13.23
N TYR A 159 -30.79 -14.21 -13.74
CA TYR A 159 -30.56 -15.10 -14.86
C TYR A 159 -30.92 -16.55 -14.51
N ALA A 160 -30.43 -17.08 -13.38
CA ALA A 160 -30.71 -18.44 -12.93
C ALA A 160 -32.21 -18.67 -12.67
N HIS A 161 -32.86 -17.73 -12.00
CA HIS A 161 -34.30 -17.78 -11.72
C HIS A 161 -35.13 -17.78 -13.01
N ASN A 162 -34.72 -17.03 -14.04
CA ASN A 162 -35.35 -17.04 -15.36
C ASN A 162 -35.14 -18.36 -16.12
N GLN A 163 -34.07 -19.11 -15.81
CA GLN A 163 -33.86 -20.49 -16.29
C GLN A 163 -34.58 -21.53 -15.41
N GLY A 164 -35.35 -21.12 -14.41
CA GLY A 164 -36.07 -22.03 -13.54
C GLY A 164 -35.19 -22.74 -12.51
N VAL A 165 -34.01 -22.18 -12.20
CA VAL A 165 -33.06 -22.71 -11.22
C VAL A 165 -33.03 -21.80 -9.99
N ILE A 166 -32.97 -22.40 -8.80
CA ILE A 166 -32.81 -21.72 -7.51
C ILE A 166 -31.46 -22.17 -6.92
N HIS A 167 -30.64 -21.24 -6.46
CA HIS A 167 -29.29 -21.57 -5.99
C HIS A 167 -29.31 -22.26 -4.62
N THR A 168 -30.11 -21.75 -3.68
CA THR A 168 -30.35 -22.31 -2.33
C THR A 168 -29.16 -22.28 -1.34
N ASP A 169 -27.94 -22.00 -1.81
CA ASP A 169 -26.72 -21.93 -0.97
C ASP A 169 -25.83 -20.71 -1.29
N ILE A 170 -26.40 -19.51 -1.29
CA ILE A 170 -25.63 -18.29 -1.55
C ILE A 170 -24.89 -17.89 -0.28
N GLN A 171 -23.56 -17.92 -0.34
CA GLN A 171 -22.66 -17.59 0.76
C GLN A 171 -21.29 -17.12 0.22
N PRO A 172 -20.46 -16.43 1.01
CA PRO A 172 -19.18 -15.91 0.53
C PRO A 172 -18.21 -16.98 -0.02
N ASN A 173 -18.36 -18.25 0.38
CA ASN A 173 -17.57 -19.38 -0.14
C ASN A 173 -17.90 -19.74 -1.59
N ASN A 174 -19.11 -19.46 -2.05
CA ASN A 174 -19.62 -19.88 -3.35
C ASN A 174 -19.60 -18.74 -4.38
N ILE A 175 -19.03 -17.59 -4.01
CA ILE A 175 -18.88 -16.42 -4.87
C ILE A 175 -17.38 -16.22 -5.11
N PHE A 176 -16.98 -16.34 -6.36
CA PHE A 176 -15.57 -16.36 -6.77
C PHE A 176 -15.18 -15.05 -7.45
N VAL A 177 -13.97 -14.57 -7.18
CA VAL A 177 -13.39 -13.41 -7.87
C VAL A 177 -12.81 -13.86 -9.20
N GLN A 178 -13.11 -13.13 -10.28
CA GLN A 178 -12.56 -13.42 -11.60
C GLN A 178 -11.05 -13.11 -11.66
N ILE A 179 -10.30 -13.96 -12.36
CA ILE A 179 -8.87 -13.75 -12.60
C ILE A 179 -8.70 -12.59 -13.58
N ARG A 180 -7.92 -11.57 -13.18
CA ARG A 180 -7.58 -10.42 -14.04
C ARG A 180 -6.33 -10.68 -14.85
N ASP A 181 -5.33 -11.29 -14.24
CA ASP A 181 -4.07 -11.61 -14.89
C ASP A 181 -3.82 -13.12 -14.86
N ARG A 182 -4.12 -13.78 -15.98
CA ARG A 182 -3.94 -15.23 -16.14
C ARG A 182 -2.47 -15.62 -16.30
N THR A 183 -1.57 -14.68 -16.59
CA THR A 183 -0.12 -14.97 -16.70
C THR A 183 0.46 -15.39 -15.35
N LEU A 184 -0.16 -14.97 -14.26
CA LEU A 184 0.24 -15.31 -12.90
C LEU A 184 0.01 -16.78 -12.53
N VAL A 185 -0.79 -17.52 -13.30
CA VAL A 185 -0.98 -18.97 -13.07
C VAL A 185 0.32 -19.73 -13.29
N GLU A 186 1.15 -19.31 -14.24
CA GLU A 186 2.44 -19.94 -14.49
C GLU A 186 3.41 -19.70 -13.33
N ARG A 187 3.41 -18.46 -12.81
CA ARG A 187 4.14 -18.11 -11.59
C ARG A 187 3.66 -18.93 -10.39
N TYR A 188 2.35 -19.12 -10.24
CA TYR A 188 1.78 -20.00 -9.21
C TYR A 188 2.33 -21.43 -9.34
N LEU A 189 2.35 -22.00 -10.54
CA LEU A 189 2.88 -23.36 -10.77
C LEU A 189 4.39 -23.46 -10.47
N GLN A 190 5.15 -22.38 -10.69
CA GLN A 190 6.58 -22.34 -10.37
C GLN A 190 6.84 -22.23 -8.86
N GLU A 191 6.09 -21.39 -8.16
CA GLU A 191 6.27 -21.11 -6.73
C GLU A 191 5.61 -22.16 -5.82
N GLN A 192 4.45 -22.70 -6.22
CA GLN A 192 3.65 -23.67 -5.45
C GLN A 192 3.77 -25.07 -6.05
N LYS A 193 4.93 -25.71 -5.82
CA LYS A 193 5.15 -27.08 -6.29
C LYS A 193 4.41 -28.09 -5.41
N PRO A 194 3.61 -29.00 -6.01
CA PRO A 194 2.97 -30.07 -5.26
C PRO A 194 4.02 -31.03 -4.65
N PRO A 195 3.69 -31.73 -3.55
CA PRO A 195 4.58 -32.71 -2.95
C PRO A 195 4.82 -33.91 -3.89
N ASP A 196 6.02 -34.49 -3.85
CA ASP A 196 6.33 -35.71 -4.57
C ASP A 196 5.37 -36.85 -4.15
N GLN A 197 4.77 -37.50 -5.14
CA GLN A 197 3.85 -38.62 -4.93
C GLN A 197 4.50 -39.93 -5.36
N ASP A 198 4.43 -40.91 -4.48
CA ASP A 198 4.81 -42.29 -4.78
C ASP A 198 3.52 -43.11 -5.03
N ARG A 199 3.41 -43.69 -6.23
CA ARG A 199 2.26 -44.50 -6.64
C ARG A 199 2.31 -45.93 -6.08
N GLU A 200 3.44 -46.35 -5.52
CA GLU A 200 3.61 -47.68 -4.91
C GLU A 200 3.08 -47.75 -3.46
N VAL A 201 2.86 -46.59 -2.83
CA VAL A 201 2.29 -46.48 -1.48
C VAL A 201 0.81 -46.08 -1.51
N PRO A 202 0.03 -46.39 -0.45
CA PRO A 202 -1.36 -45.97 -0.36
C PRO A 202 -1.52 -44.46 -0.53
N TYR A 203 -2.57 -44.06 -1.28
CA TYR A 203 -2.83 -42.67 -1.62
C TYR A 203 -2.80 -41.75 -0.40
N ARG A 204 -2.08 -40.64 -0.55
CA ARG A 204 -2.04 -39.57 0.44
C ARG A 204 -2.71 -38.31 -0.11
N PRO A 205 -3.66 -37.71 0.64
CA PRO A 205 -4.20 -36.41 0.32
C PRO A 205 -3.11 -35.39 0.03
N ILE A 206 -3.17 -34.74 -1.14
CA ILE A 206 -2.34 -33.58 -1.44
C ILE A 206 -2.91 -32.37 -0.65
N PRO A 207 -2.07 -31.53 -0.03
CA PRO A 207 -2.52 -30.29 0.58
C PRO A 207 -3.16 -29.35 -0.44
N SER A 208 -4.26 -28.71 -0.06
CA SER A 208 -4.97 -27.77 -0.92
C SER A 208 -4.24 -26.42 -1.01
N CYS A 209 -3.95 -25.95 -2.22
CA CYS A 209 -3.23 -24.70 -2.50
C CYS A 209 -4.07 -23.78 -3.39
N PRO A 210 -4.95 -22.91 -2.84
CA PRO A 210 -5.76 -21.99 -3.65
C PRO A 210 -4.90 -20.91 -4.33
N LEU A 211 -5.41 -20.28 -5.41
CA LEU A 211 -4.72 -19.21 -6.16
C LEU A 211 -4.65 -17.85 -5.44
N GLN A 212 -4.70 -17.82 -4.10
CA GLN A 212 -4.67 -16.57 -3.34
C GLN A 212 -3.42 -15.73 -3.68
N ASN A 213 -3.62 -14.47 -4.05
CA ASN A 213 -2.60 -13.54 -4.57
C ASN A 213 -2.02 -13.84 -5.97
N TYR A 214 -2.49 -14.87 -6.69
CA TYR A 214 -2.00 -15.24 -8.03
C TYR A 214 -3.01 -14.99 -9.15
N TYR A 215 -3.89 -14.00 -8.98
CA TYR A 215 -4.93 -13.66 -9.97
C TYR A 215 -5.00 -12.16 -10.31
N PHE A 216 -4.15 -11.34 -9.68
CA PHE A 216 -3.96 -9.91 -9.98
C PHE A 216 -2.56 -9.43 -9.53
N THR A 217 -2.00 -8.42 -10.19
CA THR A 217 -0.74 -7.78 -9.78
C THR A 217 -1.00 -6.56 -8.90
N ARG A 218 -0.29 -6.45 -7.77
CA ARG A 218 -0.45 -5.32 -6.83
C ARG A 218 0.10 -3.98 -7.36
N HIS A 219 0.94 -4.01 -8.40
CA HIS A 219 1.59 -2.83 -8.98
C HIS A 219 0.67 -1.96 -9.88
N GLU A 220 -0.54 -2.42 -10.21
CA GLU A 220 -1.58 -1.58 -10.84
C GLU A 220 -2.40 -0.84 -9.78
N SER A 221 -1.77 0.11 -9.09
CA SER A 221 -2.47 1.10 -8.29
C SER A 221 -3.28 2.03 -9.22
N ASP A 222 -4.48 1.60 -9.63
CA ASP A 222 -5.57 2.53 -10.01
C ASP A 222 -6.97 1.92 -10.20
N SER A 223 -7.23 0.64 -9.89
CA SER A 223 -8.61 0.17 -9.96
C SER A 223 -8.91 -1.06 -9.09
N ILE A 224 -9.13 -0.82 -7.79
CA ILE A 224 -9.97 -1.72 -6.96
C ILE A 224 -11.34 -1.92 -7.63
N ASN A 225 -11.77 -0.95 -8.43
CA ASN A 225 -12.97 -0.99 -9.27
C ASN A 225 -12.90 -2.00 -10.42
N GLY A 226 -11.80 -2.74 -10.62
CA GLY A 226 -11.61 -3.68 -11.72
C GLY A 226 -11.99 -5.13 -11.40
N PHE A 227 -12.22 -5.48 -10.14
CA PHE A 227 -12.65 -6.83 -9.77
C PHE A 227 -14.11 -7.07 -10.15
N SER A 228 -14.42 -8.30 -10.52
CA SER A 228 -15.77 -8.80 -10.78
C SER A 228 -15.91 -10.17 -10.16
N VAL A 229 -17.16 -10.54 -9.83
CA VAL A 229 -17.48 -11.81 -9.18
C VAL A 229 -18.37 -12.68 -10.04
N VAL A 230 -18.27 -13.99 -9.83
CA VAL A 230 -19.15 -14.99 -10.42
C VAL A 230 -19.76 -15.86 -9.31
N LEU A 231 -21.03 -16.20 -9.48
CA LEU A 231 -21.71 -17.17 -8.64
C LEU A 231 -21.42 -18.58 -9.15
N GLY A 232 -20.92 -19.44 -8.27
CA GLY A 232 -20.60 -20.83 -8.58
C GLY A 232 -21.10 -21.78 -7.50
N ASP A 233 -20.73 -23.05 -7.66
CA ASP A 233 -21.15 -24.18 -6.84
C ASP A 233 -22.66 -24.42 -6.77
N TRP A 234 -23.17 -25.10 -7.79
CA TRP A 234 -24.59 -25.43 -7.95
C TRP A 234 -24.94 -26.82 -7.37
N GLY A 235 -24.09 -27.36 -6.49
CA GLY A 235 -24.20 -28.73 -5.97
C GLY A 235 -25.49 -29.04 -5.22
N VAL A 236 -26.08 -28.03 -4.58
CA VAL A 236 -27.34 -28.13 -3.83
C VAL A 236 -28.50 -27.34 -4.47
N ALA A 237 -28.28 -26.81 -5.67
CA ALA A 237 -29.28 -26.05 -6.39
C ALA A 237 -30.51 -26.91 -6.73
N SER A 238 -31.66 -26.25 -6.83
CA SER A 238 -32.96 -26.88 -7.07
C SER A 238 -33.64 -26.30 -8.30
N TRP A 239 -34.49 -27.10 -8.93
CA TRP A 239 -35.42 -26.59 -9.94
C TRP A 239 -36.60 -25.93 -9.25
N LYS A 240 -37.14 -24.85 -9.83
CA LYS A 240 -38.40 -24.23 -9.34
C LYS A 240 -39.57 -25.21 -9.26
N THR A 241 -39.54 -26.27 -10.08
CA THR A 241 -40.60 -27.29 -10.14
C THR A 241 -40.27 -28.56 -9.35
N LYS A 242 -39.01 -28.74 -8.93
CA LYS A 242 -38.54 -29.93 -8.22
C LYS A 242 -37.42 -29.57 -7.25
N HIS A 243 -37.76 -29.49 -5.98
CA HIS A 243 -36.81 -29.24 -4.90
C HIS A 243 -35.94 -30.45 -4.63
N LEU A 244 -34.64 -30.22 -4.45
CA LEU A 244 -33.67 -31.25 -4.06
C LEU A 244 -33.80 -31.64 -2.58
N SER A 245 -33.98 -30.63 -1.73
CA SER A 245 -34.10 -30.76 -0.27
C SER A 245 -34.96 -29.62 0.26
N GLU A 246 -35.74 -29.88 1.31
CA GLU A 246 -36.49 -28.84 2.03
C GLU A 246 -35.63 -28.14 3.11
N ASN A 247 -34.48 -28.72 3.46
CA ASN A 247 -33.51 -28.11 4.36
C ASN A 247 -32.37 -27.53 3.53
N ILE A 248 -32.50 -26.25 3.21
CA ILE A 248 -31.57 -25.48 2.39
C ILE A 248 -30.87 -24.39 3.21
N GLN A 249 -29.89 -23.74 2.58
CA GLN A 249 -29.11 -22.60 3.10
C GLN A 249 -28.25 -22.93 4.34
N PRO A 250 -27.10 -22.26 4.49
CA PRO A 250 -26.30 -22.34 5.70
C PRO A 250 -27.10 -21.82 6.90
N VAL A 251 -26.90 -22.43 8.06
CA VAL A 251 -27.71 -22.17 9.26
C VAL A 251 -27.80 -20.68 9.63
N ALA A 252 -26.71 -19.91 9.47
CA ALA A 252 -26.66 -18.48 9.78
C ALA A 252 -27.27 -17.56 8.71
N LEU A 253 -27.49 -18.07 7.49
CA LEU A 253 -28.03 -17.30 6.36
C LEU A 253 -29.46 -17.72 6.01
N ARG A 254 -30.01 -18.72 6.70
CA ARG A 254 -31.29 -19.35 6.39
C ARG A 254 -32.45 -18.36 6.47
N ALA A 255 -33.36 -18.46 5.50
CA ALA A 255 -34.53 -17.61 5.37
C ALA A 255 -35.63 -17.98 6.39
N PRO A 256 -36.49 -17.02 6.77
CA PRO A 256 -37.53 -17.23 7.77
C PRO A 256 -38.49 -18.38 7.43
N GLU A 257 -38.93 -18.48 6.18
CA GLU A 257 -39.81 -19.55 5.67
C GLU A 257 -39.18 -20.94 5.83
N VAL A 258 -37.86 -21.06 5.59
CA VAL A 258 -37.14 -22.34 5.74
C VAL A 258 -37.00 -22.70 7.22
N LEU A 259 -36.72 -21.72 8.10
CA LEU A 259 -36.64 -21.96 9.55
C LEU A 259 -37.96 -22.41 10.15
N ILE A 260 -39.09 -21.84 9.71
CA ILE A 260 -40.42 -22.22 10.19
C ILE A 260 -41.03 -23.39 9.40
N LYS A 261 -40.32 -23.94 8.41
CA LYS A 261 -40.77 -25.00 7.51
C LYS A 261 -42.04 -24.65 6.72
N ALA A 262 -42.17 -23.39 6.33
CA ALA A 262 -43.13 -22.95 5.34
C ALA A 262 -42.62 -23.25 3.91
N PRO A 263 -43.51 -23.30 2.89
CA PRO A 263 -43.09 -23.42 1.51
C PRO A 263 -42.16 -22.27 1.11
N TRP A 264 -41.12 -22.60 0.36
CA TRP A 264 -40.12 -21.66 -0.15
C TRP A 264 -40.03 -21.71 -1.68
N ASP A 265 -39.46 -20.67 -2.27
CA ASP A 265 -39.29 -20.48 -3.71
C ASP A 265 -37.97 -19.72 -4.00
N GLU A 266 -37.77 -19.21 -5.21
CA GLU A 266 -36.55 -18.48 -5.58
C GLU A 266 -36.26 -17.25 -4.71
N THR A 267 -37.25 -16.72 -3.99
CA THR A 267 -37.07 -15.52 -3.17
C THR A 267 -36.22 -15.77 -1.94
N THR A 268 -35.93 -17.04 -1.59
CA THR A 268 -34.94 -17.39 -0.56
C THR A 268 -33.55 -16.90 -0.92
N ASP A 269 -33.22 -16.89 -2.22
CA ASP A 269 -31.91 -16.44 -2.70
C ASP A 269 -31.73 -14.92 -2.46
N TRP A 270 -32.82 -14.13 -2.53
CA TRP A 270 -32.79 -12.71 -2.20
C TRP A 270 -32.55 -12.45 -0.72
N TRP A 271 -33.09 -13.30 0.15
CA TRP A 271 -32.77 -13.24 1.59
C TRP A 271 -31.29 -13.50 1.83
N ASN A 272 -30.72 -14.54 1.20
CA ASN A 272 -29.29 -14.80 1.31
C ASN A 272 -28.44 -13.65 0.76
N LEU A 273 -28.83 -13.04 -0.36
CA LEU A 273 -28.13 -11.88 -0.91
C LEU A 273 -28.01 -10.76 0.12
N GLY A 274 -29.10 -10.39 0.79
CA GLY A 274 -29.06 -9.36 1.83
C GLY A 274 -28.11 -9.70 3.00
N ALA A 275 -28.17 -10.94 3.49
CA ALA A 275 -27.31 -11.39 4.59
C ALA A 275 -25.82 -11.44 4.18
N VAL A 276 -25.53 -11.94 2.98
CA VAL A 276 -24.16 -12.06 2.43
C VAL A 276 -23.54 -10.70 2.16
N VAL A 277 -24.30 -9.72 1.66
CA VAL A 277 -23.78 -8.39 1.35
C VAL A 277 -23.29 -7.67 2.62
N LEU A 278 -23.98 -7.84 3.75
CA LEU A 278 -23.49 -7.35 5.05
C LEU A 278 -22.22 -8.10 5.49
N GLU A 279 -22.21 -9.44 5.40
CA GLU A 279 -21.05 -10.26 5.77
C GLU A 279 -19.81 -9.92 4.93
N VAL A 280 -19.98 -9.65 3.63
CA VAL A 280 -18.87 -9.24 2.74
C VAL A 280 -18.36 -7.84 3.09
N TYR A 281 -19.25 -6.94 3.53
CA TYR A 281 -18.84 -5.58 3.88
C TYR A 281 -17.98 -5.53 5.14
N CYS A 282 -18.43 -6.13 6.23
CA CYS A 282 -17.80 -5.98 7.55
C CYS A 282 -17.32 -7.29 8.21
N ALA A 283 -17.39 -8.43 7.52
CA ALA A 283 -17.06 -9.75 8.06
C ALA A 283 -17.88 -10.14 9.32
N ILE A 284 -19.06 -9.53 9.51
CA ILE A 284 -19.99 -9.80 10.62
C ILE A 284 -21.18 -10.60 10.09
N ARG A 285 -21.52 -11.69 10.80
CA ARG A 285 -22.75 -12.44 10.53
C ARG A 285 -23.95 -11.70 11.10
N MET A 286 -24.99 -11.50 10.28
CA MET A 286 -26.23 -10.86 10.70
C MET A 286 -26.95 -11.65 11.80
N PHE A 287 -26.98 -12.98 11.66
CA PHE A 287 -27.60 -13.90 12.59
C PHE A 287 -26.60 -14.92 13.11
N SER A 288 -26.63 -15.17 14.41
CA SER A 288 -25.78 -16.15 15.08
C SER A 288 -26.61 -17.35 15.50
N GLY A 289 -27.81 -17.10 16.04
CA GLY A 289 -28.67 -18.12 16.65
C GLY A 289 -28.01 -18.88 17.81
N MET A 290 -26.84 -18.43 18.28
CA MET A 290 -26.09 -19.09 19.34
C MET A 290 -26.59 -18.65 20.71
N VAL A 291 -26.86 -19.61 21.59
CA VAL A 291 -27.23 -19.40 22.99
C VAL A 291 -26.09 -19.86 23.89
N SER A 292 -25.62 -18.96 24.74
CA SER A 292 -24.62 -19.24 25.77
C SER A 292 -25.30 -19.25 27.13
N LYS A 293 -25.34 -20.40 27.81
CA LYS A 293 -25.76 -20.43 29.21
C LYS A 293 -24.56 -20.05 30.09
N PRO A 294 -24.73 -19.22 31.14
CA PRO A 294 -23.64 -18.82 32.04
C PRO A 294 -22.84 -19.97 32.66
N ALA A 295 -23.42 -21.17 32.72
CA ALA A 295 -22.83 -22.38 33.30
C ALA A 295 -22.19 -23.36 32.28
N GLU A 296 -22.39 -23.15 30.98
CA GLU A 296 -21.87 -24.05 29.92
C GLU A 296 -20.69 -23.37 29.18
N LYS A 297 -19.58 -24.10 28.98
CA LYS A 297 -18.40 -23.60 28.25
C LYS A 297 -18.58 -23.54 26.73
N SER A 298 -19.63 -24.15 26.19
CA SER A 298 -19.91 -24.23 24.75
C SER A 298 -21.25 -23.57 24.43
N SER A 299 -21.25 -22.65 23.48
CA SER A 299 -22.47 -22.12 22.88
C SER A 299 -23.10 -23.17 21.96
N HIS A 300 -24.43 -23.24 21.92
CA HIS A 300 -25.16 -24.12 21.00
C HIS A 300 -26.16 -23.30 20.18
N TYR A 301 -26.46 -23.77 18.97
CA TYR A 301 -27.43 -23.12 18.11
C TYR A 301 -28.87 -23.45 18.55
N ASP A 302 -29.72 -22.43 18.65
CA ASP A 302 -31.15 -22.55 18.90
C ASP A 302 -31.93 -21.75 17.84
N VAL A 303 -32.81 -22.43 17.11
CA VAL A 303 -33.67 -21.82 16.08
C VAL A 303 -34.51 -20.67 16.66
N ARG A 304 -34.95 -20.78 17.92
CA ARG A 304 -35.75 -19.73 18.58
C ARG A 304 -34.94 -18.44 18.77
N MET A 305 -33.64 -18.56 19.05
CA MET A 305 -32.75 -17.41 19.16
C MET A 305 -32.53 -16.77 17.78
N HIS A 306 -32.32 -17.58 16.74
CA HIS A 306 -32.21 -17.07 15.37
C HIS A 306 -33.48 -16.29 14.97
N LEU A 307 -34.66 -16.87 15.19
CA LEU A 307 -35.94 -16.19 14.91
C LEU A 307 -36.12 -14.91 15.75
N ALA A 308 -35.66 -14.88 17.00
CA ALA A 308 -35.68 -13.67 17.83
C ALA A 308 -34.76 -12.57 17.28
N GLU A 309 -33.57 -12.91 16.77
CA GLU A 309 -32.67 -11.96 16.09
C GLU A 309 -33.31 -11.38 14.82
N MET A 310 -34.09 -12.18 14.08
CA MET A 310 -34.86 -11.68 12.93
C MET A 310 -35.95 -10.69 13.36
N VAL A 311 -36.67 -10.98 14.45
CA VAL A 311 -37.69 -10.07 14.99
C VAL A 311 -37.08 -8.74 15.44
N ASP A 312 -35.90 -8.77 16.02
CA ASP A 312 -35.19 -7.59 16.50
C ASP A 312 -34.80 -6.62 15.37
N PHE A 313 -34.32 -7.15 14.23
CA PHE A 313 -33.93 -6.34 13.08
C PHE A 313 -35.09 -5.93 12.16
N PHE A 314 -36.09 -6.80 11.96
CA PHE A 314 -37.12 -6.64 10.93
C PHE A 314 -38.55 -6.53 11.46
N GLY A 315 -38.75 -6.66 12.78
CA GLY A 315 -40.07 -6.61 13.42
C GLY A 315 -40.78 -7.97 13.47
N PRO A 316 -42.04 -8.01 13.95
CA PRO A 316 -42.76 -9.25 14.18
C PRO A 316 -43.08 -10.01 12.88
N PHE A 317 -43.14 -11.33 12.99
CA PHE A 317 -43.48 -12.19 11.86
C PHE A 317 -44.94 -12.00 11.43
N PRO A 318 -45.22 -11.87 10.12
CA PRO A 318 -46.56 -11.68 9.63
C PRO A 318 -47.39 -12.96 9.77
N ARG A 319 -48.65 -12.82 10.19
CA ARG A 319 -49.58 -13.94 10.39
C ARG A 319 -49.79 -14.76 9.12
N THR A 320 -49.71 -14.14 7.96
CA THR A 320 -49.79 -14.79 6.64
C THR A 320 -48.69 -15.83 6.42
N LEU A 321 -47.47 -15.53 6.90
CA LEU A 321 -46.33 -16.44 6.83
C LEU A 321 -46.43 -17.52 7.91
N LEU A 322 -46.74 -17.13 9.15
CA LEU A 322 -46.88 -18.08 10.27
C LEU A 322 -47.96 -19.14 10.01
N ALA A 323 -49.06 -18.78 9.33
CA ALA A 323 -50.11 -19.71 8.93
C ALA A 323 -49.66 -20.78 7.93
N LYS A 324 -48.55 -20.56 7.22
CA LYS A 324 -47.96 -21.51 6.26
C LYS A 324 -46.84 -22.35 6.86
N GLY A 325 -46.31 -22.00 8.03
CA GLY A 325 -45.26 -22.74 8.72
C GLY A 325 -45.77 -24.00 9.41
N ASP A 326 -44.85 -24.80 9.95
CA ASP A 326 -45.18 -25.99 10.74
C ASP A 326 -46.03 -25.59 11.98
N PRO A 327 -47.30 -26.03 12.07
CA PRO A 327 -48.22 -25.55 13.12
C PRO A 327 -47.74 -25.83 14.53
N LYS A 328 -46.96 -26.91 14.73
CA LYS A 328 -46.39 -27.25 16.04
C LYS A 328 -45.30 -26.25 16.43
N LEU A 329 -44.32 -26.07 15.55
CA LEU A 329 -43.22 -25.13 15.76
C LEU A 329 -43.74 -23.70 15.96
N VAL A 330 -44.68 -23.26 15.13
CA VAL A 330 -45.24 -21.90 15.21
C VAL A 330 -45.91 -21.66 16.56
N LYS A 331 -46.73 -22.61 17.03
CA LYS A 331 -47.41 -22.53 18.33
C LYS A 331 -46.45 -22.56 19.51
N ASP A 332 -45.36 -23.32 19.40
CA ASP A 332 -44.38 -23.47 20.47
C ASP A 332 -43.42 -22.26 20.59
N VAL A 333 -43.17 -21.55 19.47
CA VAL A 333 -42.15 -20.50 19.39
C VAL A 333 -42.73 -19.08 19.37
N PHE A 334 -43.87 -18.85 18.71
CA PHE A 334 -44.41 -17.51 18.50
C PHE A 334 -45.61 -17.19 19.38
N SER A 335 -45.74 -15.93 19.78
CA SER A 335 -46.94 -15.37 20.41
C SER A 335 -47.93 -14.82 19.37
N GLU A 336 -49.14 -14.47 19.81
CA GLU A 336 -50.23 -14.01 18.91
C GLU A 336 -49.92 -12.72 18.13
N ASP A 337 -48.96 -11.93 18.62
CA ASP A 337 -48.44 -10.69 18.01
C ASP A 337 -47.30 -10.95 17.01
N GLY A 338 -46.84 -12.20 16.84
CA GLY A 338 -45.78 -12.58 15.90
C GLY A 338 -44.36 -12.36 16.44
N THR A 339 -44.20 -12.15 17.75
CA THR A 339 -42.90 -12.13 18.43
C THR A 339 -42.54 -13.51 18.99
N VAL A 340 -41.28 -13.72 19.41
CA VAL A 340 -40.81 -15.02 19.93
C VAL A 340 -41.01 -15.08 21.44
N SER A 341 -41.75 -16.09 21.91
CA SER A 341 -42.22 -16.21 23.30
C SER A 341 -41.12 -16.54 24.33
N ALA A 342 -39.96 -17.03 23.88
CA ALA A 342 -38.94 -17.62 24.74
C ALA A 342 -37.80 -16.67 25.17
N PHE A 343 -37.65 -15.50 24.54
CA PHE A 343 -36.53 -14.59 24.80
C PHE A 343 -37.02 -13.16 25.06
N PRO A 344 -36.47 -12.46 26.08
CA PRO A 344 -36.70 -11.03 26.24
C PRO A 344 -36.14 -10.26 25.03
N GLN A 345 -36.65 -9.03 24.80
CA GLN A 345 -36.10 -8.14 23.77
C GLN A 345 -34.58 -8.09 23.84
N LEU A 346 -33.95 -8.46 22.73
CA LEU A 346 -32.51 -8.43 22.60
C LEU A 346 -32.07 -6.97 22.57
N ARG A 347 -31.08 -6.59 23.39
CA ARG A 347 -30.51 -5.23 23.35
C ARG A 347 -29.43 -5.16 22.26
N ARG A 348 -29.78 -5.42 21.00
CA ARG A 348 -28.82 -5.28 19.90
C ARG A 348 -28.78 -3.85 19.39
N PRO A 349 -27.64 -3.44 18.79
CA PRO A 349 -27.57 -2.19 18.05
C PRO A 349 -28.53 -2.21 16.86
N GLU A 350 -29.10 -1.06 16.52
CA GLU A 350 -29.93 -0.93 15.32
C GLU A 350 -29.12 -1.23 14.05
N LEU A 351 -29.79 -1.72 13.00
CA LEU A 351 -29.13 -2.10 11.73
C LEU A 351 -28.26 -0.98 11.12
N ALA A 352 -28.69 0.29 11.25
CA ALA A 352 -27.96 1.46 10.73
C ALA A 352 -26.93 2.05 11.72
N SER A 353 -26.61 1.34 12.80
CA SER A 353 -25.66 1.80 13.83
C SER A 353 -24.19 1.70 13.38
N GLU A 354 -23.31 2.46 14.04
CA GLU A 354 -21.86 2.39 13.82
C GLU A 354 -21.24 1.04 14.21
N GLU A 355 -21.86 0.37 15.18
CA GLU A 355 -21.36 -0.90 15.70
C GLU A 355 -21.54 -2.04 14.68
N ILE A 356 -22.56 -1.96 13.82
CA ILE A 356 -22.82 -2.96 12.76
C ILE A 356 -22.15 -2.56 11.44
N MET A 357 -22.20 -1.27 11.09
CA MET A 357 -21.71 -0.73 9.82
C MET A 357 -20.54 0.25 10.04
N GLU A 358 -19.46 -0.25 10.66
CA GLU A 358 -18.27 0.55 10.97
C GLU A 358 -17.64 1.12 9.69
N GLY A 359 -17.23 2.39 9.72
CA GLY A 359 -16.52 3.03 8.61
C GLY A 359 -17.42 3.71 7.56
N LEU A 360 -18.75 3.57 7.65
CA LEU A 360 -19.71 4.34 6.86
C LEU A 360 -20.17 5.60 7.61
N ASN A 361 -20.44 6.67 6.85
CA ASN A 361 -21.10 7.86 7.40
C ASN A 361 -22.60 7.59 7.61
N GLN A 362 -23.31 8.48 8.34
CA GLN A 362 -24.72 8.29 8.67
C GLN A 362 -25.61 8.06 7.43
N GLU A 363 -25.44 8.86 6.38
CA GLU A 363 -26.24 8.78 5.15
C GLU A 363 -26.07 7.42 4.45
N ALA A 364 -24.82 6.95 4.30
CA ALA A 364 -24.53 5.66 3.70
C ALA A 364 -25.05 4.48 4.53
N ARG A 365 -24.98 4.57 5.88
CA ARG A 365 -25.57 3.56 6.76
C ARG A 365 -27.09 3.48 6.61
N GLU A 366 -27.76 4.62 6.56
CA GLU A 366 -29.21 4.68 6.38
C GLU A 366 -29.64 4.14 5.01
N GLU A 367 -28.93 4.51 3.94
CA GLU A 367 -29.19 4.04 2.58
C GLU A 367 -28.98 2.53 2.45
N PHE A 368 -27.88 2.01 3.01
CA PHE A 368 -27.58 0.58 3.00
C PHE A 368 -28.57 -0.22 3.87
N ALA A 369 -28.88 0.27 5.08
CA ALA A 369 -29.90 -0.35 5.93
C ALA A 369 -31.30 -0.34 5.26
N SER A 370 -31.64 0.70 4.49
CA SER A 370 -32.86 0.72 3.67
C SER A 370 -32.86 -0.40 2.63
N PHE A 371 -31.73 -0.65 1.96
CA PHE A 371 -31.61 -1.75 1.01
C PHE A 371 -31.78 -3.11 1.67
N LEU A 372 -31.14 -3.33 2.83
CA LEU A 372 -31.27 -4.59 3.58
C LEU A 372 -32.73 -4.84 4.01
N ARG A 373 -33.42 -3.82 4.53
CA ARG A 373 -34.86 -3.92 4.86
C ARG A 373 -35.75 -4.15 3.64
N PHE A 374 -35.33 -3.65 2.48
CA PHE A 374 -36.07 -3.81 1.24
C PHE A 374 -35.98 -5.24 0.70
N VAL A 375 -34.78 -5.84 0.67
CA VAL A 375 -34.55 -7.18 0.13
C VAL A 375 -34.88 -8.30 1.12
N MET A 376 -34.63 -8.07 2.43
CA MET A 376 -34.82 -9.06 3.50
C MET A 376 -36.17 -8.90 4.20
N LYS A 377 -37.27 -8.89 3.44
CA LYS A 377 -38.61 -8.93 4.06
C LYS A 377 -38.91 -10.32 4.61
N LEU A 378 -39.53 -10.36 5.78
CA LEU A 378 -39.93 -11.61 6.43
C LEU A 378 -40.91 -12.40 5.58
N ASP A 379 -41.97 -11.76 5.05
CA ASP A 379 -42.89 -12.41 4.11
C ASP A 379 -42.23 -12.57 2.73
N PRO A 380 -41.98 -13.80 2.23
CA PRO A 380 -41.35 -14.02 0.94
C PRO A 380 -42.17 -13.40 -0.21
N SER A 381 -43.51 -13.37 -0.10
CA SER A 381 -44.39 -12.80 -1.13
C SER A 381 -44.27 -11.29 -1.30
N GLN A 382 -43.64 -10.60 -0.33
CA GLN A 382 -43.40 -9.16 -0.39
C GLN A 382 -41.98 -8.82 -0.83
N ARG A 383 -41.09 -9.81 -0.96
CA ARG A 383 -39.72 -9.57 -1.39
C ARG A 383 -39.71 -9.06 -2.82
N PRO A 384 -38.78 -8.14 -3.14
CA PRO A 384 -38.73 -7.52 -4.45
C PRO A 384 -38.30 -8.52 -5.52
N ASP A 385 -38.73 -8.26 -6.76
CA ASP A 385 -38.14 -8.93 -7.92
C ASP A 385 -36.75 -8.34 -8.24
N ALA A 386 -36.01 -9.00 -9.12
CA ALA A 386 -34.66 -8.56 -9.48
C ALA A 386 -34.59 -7.14 -10.07
N GLU A 387 -35.60 -6.74 -10.85
CA GLU A 387 -35.65 -5.41 -11.45
C GLU A 387 -35.82 -4.33 -10.37
N GLN A 388 -36.72 -4.59 -9.42
CA GLN A 388 -36.95 -3.75 -8.25
C GLN A 388 -35.69 -3.64 -7.37
N ILE A 389 -34.96 -4.75 -7.15
CA ILE A 389 -33.66 -4.76 -6.45
C ILE A 389 -32.68 -3.82 -7.16
N LEU A 390 -32.48 -4.00 -8.46
CA LEU A 390 -31.52 -3.22 -9.26
C LEU A 390 -31.90 -1.73 -9.38
N ARG A 391 -33.20 -1.39 -9.24
CA ARG A 391 -33.71 0.00 -9.20
C ARG A 391 -33.57 0.65 -7.83
N HIS A 392 -33.32 -0.10 -6.75
CA HIS A 392 -33.23 0.47 -5.41
C HIS A 392 -32.16 1.58 -5.36
N PRO A 393 -32.39 2.72 -4.67
CA PRO A 393 -31.46 3.88 -4.68
C PRO A 393 -30.02 3.52 -4.33
N TRP A 394 -29.86 2.61 -3.37
CA TRP A 394 -28.56 2.08 -2.95
C TRP A 394 -27.79 1.36 -4.07
N LEU A 395 -28.46 0.76 -5.07
CA LEU A 395 -27.84 0.13 -6.24
C LEU A 395 -27.85 1.05 -7.46
N ASP A 396 -28.97 1.72 -7.74
CA ASP A 396 -29.20 2.65 -8.87
C ASP A 396 -28.69 2.12 -10.23
N ALA A 397 -28.87 0.81 -10.47
CA ALA A 397 -28.35 0.11 -11.65
C ALA A 397 -29.27 0.25 -12.87
N LEU A 398 -30.59 0.41 -12.64
CA LEU A 398 -31.61 0.57 -13.68
C LEU A 398 -32.31 1.93 -13.53
N ARG A 399 -31.75 2.98 -14.13
CA ARG A 399 -32.39 4.31 -14.17
C ARG A 399 -33.52 4.33 -15.21
N ASP A 400 -34.71 4.82 -14.84
CA ASP A 400 -35.84 5.00 -15.75
C ASP A 400 -35.47 5.97 -16.89
N LYS A 401 -35.39 5.43 -18.12
CA LYS A 401 -35.10 6.22 -19.33
C LYS A 401 -36.20 7.24 -19.67
N THR A 402 -37.39 7.10 -19.09
CA THR A 402 -38.56 7.97 -19.33
C THR A 402 -38.57 9.26 -18.52
N GLN A 403 -37.69 9.42 -17.53
CA GLN A 403 -37.47 10.70 -16.83
C GLN A 403 -36.07 11.30 -17.06
N MET A 404 -35.36 10.86 -18.10
CA MET A 404 -34.12 11.53 -18.53
C MET A 404 -34.39 12.50 -19.68
N ASN A 405 -34.11 13.77 -19.39
CA ASN A 405 -33.88 14.81 -20.38
C ASN A 405 -32.89 14.29 -21.45
N PRO A 406 -33.15 14.45 -22.76
CA PRO A 406 -32.35 13.86 -23.85
C PRO A 406 -30.85 14.24 -23.85
N ALA A 407 -30.44 15.18 -23.00
CA ALA A 407 -29.04 15.56 -22.76
C ALA A 407 -28.22 14.53 -21.95
N VAL A 408 -28.84 13.59 -21.23
CA VAL A 408 -28.12 12.65 -20.33
C VAL A 408 -27.89 11.27 -20.99
N ALA A 409 -28.75 10.87 -21.93
CA ALA A 409 -28.60 9.62 -22.69
C ALA A 409 -27.38 9.60 -23.62
N ALA A 410 -26.85 10.78 -23.99
CA ALA A 410 -25.65 10.90 -24.84
C ALA A 410 -24.32 10.69 -24.07
N GLN A 411 -24.34 10.56 -22.74
CA GLN A 411 -23.12 10.49 -21.90
C GLN A 411 -22.79 9.08 -21.35
N THR A 412 -23.59 8.04 -21.64
CA THR A 412 -23.43 6.70 -21.02
C THR A 412 -23.12 5.55 -21.98
N ALA A 413 -22.85 5.81 -23.26
CA ALA A 413 -22.25 4.83 -24.16
C ALA A 413 -20.72 5.01 -24.17
N THR A 414 -19.98 4.03 -23.66
CA THR A 414 -18.52 3.95 -23.83
C THR A 414 -18.19 3.60 -25.29
N PRO A 415 -17.34 4.39 -26.00
CA PRO A 415 -16.90 4.06 -27.35
C PRO A 415 -15.68 3.12 -27.32
N PRO A 416 -15.40 2.40 -28.41
CA PRO A 416 -14.19 1.58 -28.53
C PRO A 416 -12.93 2.46 -28.52
N VAL A 417 -11.87 1.95 -27.91
CA VAL A 417 -10.57 2.62 -27.78
C VAL A 417 -9.94 2.82 -29.15
N LYS A 418 -9.85 4.09 -29.58
CA LYS A 418 -8.95 4.61 -30.61
C LYS A 418 -8.45 6.02 -30.21
N PRO A 419 -7.31 6.48 -30.74
CA PRO A 419 -6.41 7.41 -30.05
C PRO A 419 -6.98 8.82 -29.92
N ARG A 420 -6.67 9.46 -28.79
CA ARG A 420 -7.12 10.81 -28.39
C ARG A 420 -6.75 11.87 -29.44
N SER A 421 -7.76 12.47 -30.05
CA SER A 421 -7.71 13.83 -30.59
C SER A 421 -8.70 14.72 -29.82
N TYR A 422 -8.24 15.86 -29.33
CA TYR A 422 -9.04 16.83 -28.58
C TYR A 422 -10.19 17.41 -29.43
N THR A 423 -11.43 17.23 -29.00
CA THR A 423 -12.58 18.01 -29.48
C THR A 423 -13.43 18.49 -28.31
N THR A 424 -13.82 19.76 -28.36
CA THR A 424 -14.55 20.55 -27.36
C THR A 424 -15.97 20.02 -27.08
N ASP A 425 -16.26 19.79 -25.80
CA ASP A 425 -17.51 19.26 -25.26
C ASP A 425 -18.63 20.33 -25.19
N THR A 426 -19.79 20.07 -25.80
CA THR A 426 -20.94 21.00 -25.90
C THR A 426 -22.19 20.55 -25.12
N GLY A 427 -22.09 19.56 -24.23
CA GLY A 427 -23.24 19.04 -23.45
C GLY A 427 -23.25 19.42 -21.96
N LYS A 428 -23.48 20.69 -21.59
CA LYS A 428 -23.68 21.11 -20.17
C LYS A 428 -25.18 21.25 -19.85
N SER A 429 -25.64 20.66 -18.73
CA SER A 429 -27.04 20.68 -18.30
C SER A 429 -27.57 22.12 -18.09
N LEU A 430 -28.82 22.36 -18.47
CA LEU A 430 -29.48 23.67 -18.38
C LEU A 430 -29.46 24.23 -16.95
N TRP A 431 -29.56 23.36 -15.94
CA TRP A 431 -29.47 23.70 -14.53
C TRP A 431 -28.10 24.25 -14.13
N ARG A 432 -26.98 23.63 -14.56
CA ARG A 432 -25.64 24.17 -14.28
C ARG A 432 -25.41 25.55 -14.89
N ARG A 433 -26.05 25.84 -16.03
CA ARG A 433 -26.00 27.16 -16.68
C ARG A 433 -26.80 28.22 -15.92
N LEU A 434 -27.89 27.82 -15.26
CA LEU A 434 -28.79 28.70 -14.52
C LEU A 434 -28.42 28.89 -13.04
N THR A 435 -27.61 28.00 -12.44
CA THR A 435 -27.22 28.09 -11.02
C THR A 435 -26.57 29.44 -10.64
N PRO A 436 -25.61 30.00 -11.39
CA PRO A 436 -25.01 31.29 -11.04
C PRO A 436 -26.02 32.45 -11.16
N THR A 437 -26.90 32.39 -12.15
CA THR A 437 -27.95 33.42 -12.36
C THR A 437 -29.04 33.35 -11.30
N PHE A 438 -29.40 32.15 -10.84
CA PHE A 438 -30.34 31.94 -9.75
C PHE A 438 -29.76 32.42 -8.42
N PHE A 439 -28.49 32.09 -8.14
CA PHE A 439 -27.80 32.57 -6.94
C PHE A 439 -27.68 34.10 -6.92
N LEU A 440 -27.35 34.73 -8.05
CA LEU A 440 -27.33 36.19 -8.18
C LEU A 440 -28.72 36.80 -7.95
N GLY A 441 -29.76 36.23 -8.59
CA GLY A 441 -31.14 36.69 -8.41
C GLY A 441 -31.62 36.58 -6.97
N ALA A 442 -31.36 35.44 -6.31
CA ALA A 442 -31.68 35.23 -4.91
C ALA A 442 -30.95 36.22 -3.98
N THR A 443 -29.67 36.50 -4.26
CA THR A 443 -28.88 37.47 -3.49
C THR A 443 -29.44 38.89 -3.62
N ILE A 444 -29.87 39.30 -4.82
CA ILE A 444 -30.47 40.63 -5.06
C ILE A 444 -31.82 40.75 -4.36
N VAL A 445 -32.67 39.72 -4.44
CA VAL A 445 -33.96 39.69 -3.74
C VAL A 445 -33.75 39.77 -2.22
N GLN A 446 -32.77 39.05 -1.68
CA GLN A 446 -32.44 39.11 -0.25
C GLN A 446 -31.98 40.51 0.17
N LEU A 447 -31.15 41.19 -0.61
CA LEU A 447 -30.74 42.58 -0.34
C LEU A 447 -31.90 43.58 -0.39
N ALA A 448 -32.91 43.32 -1.23
CA ALA A 448 -34.08 44.18 -1.36
C ALA A 448 -35.10 43.98 -0.22
N VAL A 449 -35.20 42.75 0.29
CA VAL A 449 -36.22 42.37 1.30
C VAL A 449 -35.69 42.46 2.73
N PHE A 450 -34.39 42.25 2.95
CA PHE A 450 -33.82 42.15 4.30
C PHE A 450 -32.62 43.08 4.50
N GLN A 451 -32.43 43.57 5.73
CA GLN A 451 -31.30 44.45 6.10
C GLN A 451 -30.02 43.68 6.48
N TRP A 452 -30.14 42.45 6.98
CA TRP A 452 -29.00 41.64 7.42
C TRP A 452 -28.01 41.22 6.29
N PRO A 453 -28.42 40.99 5.03
CA PRO A 453 -27.51 40.57 3.96
C PRO A 453 -26.46 41.63 3.61
N TRP A 454 -26.65 42.89 4.01
CA TRP A 454 -25.71 43.97 3.71
C TRP A 454 -24.30 43.68 4.25
N ARG A 455 -24.20 43.17 5.49
CA ARG A 455 -22.92 42.77 6.09
C ARG A 455 -22.36 41.50 5.46
N TRP A 456 -23.21 40.61 4.95
CA TRP A 456 -22.78 39.41 4.23
C TRP A 456 -22.20 39.77 2.86
N THR A 457 -22.83 40.68 2.12
CA THR A 457 -22.31 41.16 0.84
C THR A 457 -21.04 41.99 0.96
N LEU A 458 -20.93 42.85 1.98
CA LEU A 458 -19.71 43.62 2.23
C LEU A 458 -18.50 42.74 2.57
N SER A 459 -18.71 41.53 3.08
CA SER A 459 -17.63 40.58 3.37
C SER A 459 -16.96 40.00 2.11
N GLY A 460 -17.61 40.09 0.94
CA GLY A 460 -17.12 39.48 -0.30
C GLY A 460 -17.45 37.98 -0.45
N ALA A 461 -17.94 37.29 0.59
CA ALA A 461 -18.33 35.87 0.53
C ALA A 461 -19.31 35.51 -0.61
N PRO A 462 -20.44 36.24 -0.82
CA PRO A 462 -21.35 35.94 -1.92
C PRO A 462 -20.74 36.23 -3.29
N VAL A 463 -19.87 37.24 -3.40
CA VAL A 463 -19.17 37.58 -4.65
C VAL A 463 -18.18 36.48 -5.02
N LEU A 464 -17.40 35.99 -4.05
CA LEU A 464 -16.48 34.85 -4.23
C LEU A 464 -17.24 33.59 -4.67
N THR A 465 -18.35 33.31 -3.99
CA THR A 465 -19.22 32.16 -4.28
C THR A 465 -19.81 32.22 -5.69
N LEU A 466 -20.26 33.42 -6.13
CA LEU A 466 -20.78 33.64 -7.47
C LEU A 466 -19.71 33.35 -8.54
N PHE A 467 -18.48 33.83 -8.35
CA PHE A 467 -17.38 33.55 -9.27
C PHE A 467 -17.03 32.06 -9.31
N LEU A 468 -16.93 31.38 -8.16
CA LEU A 468 -16.70 29.93 -8.10
C LEU A 468 -17.77 29.12 -8.85
N LEU A 469 -19.06 29.47 -8.67
CA LEU A 469 -20.18 28.84 -9.37
C LEU A 469 -20.14 29.09 -10.88
N HIS A 470 -19.78 30.29 -11.30
CA HIS A 470 -19.67 30.64 -12.71
C HIS A 470 -18.44 29.99 -13.36
N GLY A 471 -17.33 29.84 -12.64
CA GLY A 471 -16.16 29.07 -13.06
C GLY A 471 -16.46 27.59 -13.26
N ASP A 472 -17.26 26.98 -12.37
CA ASP A 472 -17.78 25.61 -12.53
C ASP A 472 -18.61 25.45 -13.81
N ASN A 473 -19.53 26.39 -14.07
CA ASN A 473 -20.32 26.40 -15.29
C ASN A 473 -19.46 26.58 -16.56
N SER A 474 -18.36 27.33 -16.46
CA SER A 474 -17.43 27.56 -17.59
C SER A 474 -16.45 26.40 -17.80
N GLY A 475 -16.28 25.51 -16.82
CA GLY A 475 -15.38 24.35 -16.88
C GLY A 475 -13.92 24.65 -16.53
N ASN A 476 -13.61 25.89 -16.12
CA ASN A 476 -12.27 26.35 -15.78
C ASN A 476 -12.16 26.64 -14.27
N ARG A 477 -12.72 25.75 -13.44
CA ARG A 477 -12.83 25.97 -11.99
C ARG A 477 -11.49 25.80 -11.28
N VAL A 478 -11.15 26.79 -10.45
CA VAL A 478 -10.02 26.74 -9.50
C VAL A 478 -10.32 25.72 -8.39
N LEU A 479 -9.34 24.88 -8.04
CA LEU A 479 -9.51 23.72 -7.13
C LEU A 479 -10.53 22.69 -7.66
N PRO A 480 -10.32 22.10 -8.87
CA PRO A 480 -11.28 21.17 -9.46
C PRO A 480 -11.46 19.88 -8.65
N PHE A 481 -10.51 19.54 -7.78
CA PHE A 481 -10.56 18.37 -6.90
C PHE A 481 -11.57 18.51 -5.75
N CYS A 482 -11.95 19.73 -5.34
CA CYS A 482 -12.97 19.96 -4.31
C CYS A 482 -14.37 20.02 -4.93
N HIS A 483 -15.37 19.44 -4.26
CA HIS A 483 -16.75 19.58 -4.71
C HIS A 483 -17.23 21.03 -4.56
N ILE A 484 -18.01 21.56 -5.53
CA ILE A 484 -18.43 22.97 -5.53
C ILE A 484 -19.25 23.33 -4.29
N TRP A 485 -20.11 22.40 -3.84
CA TRP A 485 -20.92 22.59 -2.65
C TRP A 485 -20.09 22.59 -1.37
N THR A 486 -18.96 21.88 -1.32
CA THR A 486 -18.03 21.93 -0.17
C THR A 486 -17.37 23.29 -0.07
N LEU A 487 -16.95 23.88 -1.19
CA LEU A 487 -16.42 25.25 -1.21
C LEU A 487 -17.50 26.26 -0.82
N PHE A 488 -18.72 26.10 -1.34
CA PHE A 488 -19.89 26.92 -1.00
C PHE A 488 -20.18 26.88 0.51
N THR A 489 -20.27 25.70 1.12
CA THR A 489 -20.57 25.55 2.54
C THR A 489 -19.42 26.07 3.40
N THR A 490 -18.16 25.79 3.03
CA THR A 490 -16.98 26.24 3.78
C THR A 490 -16.87 27.76 3.82
N VAL A 491 -17.05 28.44 2.68
CA VAL A 491 -16.99 29.91 2.62
C VAL A 491 -18.10 30.55 3.45
N ASN A 492 -19.33 30.02 3.36
CA ASN A 492 -20.46 30.57 4.12
C ASN A 492 -20.43 30.22 5.61
N LEU A 493 -19.91 29.04 5.99
CA LEU A 493 -19.67 28.66 7.38
C LEU A 493 -18.55 29.52 8.00
N ALA A 494 -17.46 29.74 7.27
CA ALA A 494 -16.38 30.63 7.70
C ALA A 494 -16.87 32.06 7.89
N TYR A 495 -17.75 32.55 7.01
CA TYR A 495 -18.44 33.83 7.22
C TYR A 495 -19.30 33.82 8.48
N ALA A 496 -20.12 32.78 8.70
CA ALA A 496 -20.99 32.68 9.86
C ALA A 496 -20.17 32.77 11.17
N VAL A 497 -19.05 32.04 11.26
CA VAL A 497 -18.12 32.11 12.39
C VAL A 497 -17.45 33.48 12.48
N ALA A 498 -16.94 34.02 11.37
CA ALA A 498 -16.24 35.31 11.34
C ALA A 498 -17.15 36.48 11.70
N SER A 499 -18.44 36.39 11.38
CA SER A 499 -19.43 37.43 11.66
C SER A 499 -19.69 37.64 13.16
N THR A 500 -19.31 36.68 14.01
CA THR A 500 -19.45 36.77 15.48
C THR A 500 -18.49 37.77 16.13
N SER A 501 -17.42 38.17 15.43
CA SER A 501 -16.40 39.10 15.96
C SER A 501 -16.07 40.19 14.94
N TRP A 502 -15.99 41.45 15.42
CA TRP A 502 -15.64 42.58 14.57
C TRP A 502 -14.26 42.44 13.92
N LEU A 503 -13.27 41.96 14.67
CA LEU A 503 -11.91 41.78 14.16
C LEU A 503 -11.87 40.64 13.13
N LEU A 504 -12.48 39.49 13.46
CA LEU A 504 -12.48 38.30 12.62
C LEU A 504 -13.25 38.55 11.31
N TYR A 505 -14.32 39.34 11.35
CA TYR A 505 -15.06 39.79 10.19
C TYR A 505 -14.19 40.59 9.21
N TRP A 506 -13.42 41.58 9.70
CA TRP A 506 -12.55 42.38 8.83
C TRP A 506 -11.36 41.60 8.30
N VAL A 507 -10.82 40.66 9.10
CA VAL A 507 -9.78 39.72 8.62
C VAL A 507 -10.34 38.81 7.51
N PHE A 508 -11.52 38.23 7.71
CA PHE A 508 -12.18 37.40 6.71
C PHE A 508 -12.50 38.19 5.42
N ALA A 509 -13.02 39.41 5.55
CA ALA A 509 -13.28 40.29 4.41
C ALA A 509 -11.98 40.61 3.66
N ALA A 510 -10.91 40.97 4.38
CA ALA A 510 -9.59 41.24 3.81
C ALA A 510 -8.98 40.03 3.08
N LEU A 511 -9.35 38.79 3.44
CA LEU A 511 -8.95 37.56 2.74
C LEU A 511 -9.83 37.23 1.53
N CYS A 512 -11.13 37.55 1.60
CA CYS A 512 -12.09 37.26 0.53
C CYS A 512 -11.81 38.07 -0.74
N TYR A 513 -11.47 39.36 -0.65
CA TYR A 513 -11.23 40.20 -1.83
C TYR A 513 -9.99 39.76 -2.66
N PRO A 514 -8.84 39.42 -2.05
CA PRO A 514 -7.74 38.77 -2.75
C PRO A 514 -8.14 37.41 -3.35
N ALA A 515 -8.92 36.59 -2.64
CA ALA A 515 -9.40 35.31 -3.15
C ALA A 515 -10.32 35.48 -4.37
N ILE A 516 -11.20 36.50 -4.38
CA ILE A 516 -12.02 36.87 -5.54
C ILE A 516 -11.13 37.23 -6.72
N TYR A 517 -10.15 38.10 -6.49
CA TYR A 517 -9.22 38.53 -7.53
C TYR A 517 -8.44 37.35 -8.14
N ILE A 518 -7.91 36.47 -7.29
CA ILE A 518 -7.21 35.24 -7.69
C ILE A 518 -8.14 34.32 -8.49
N THR A 519 -9.36 34.10 -7.99
CA THR A 519 -10.37 33.27 -8.65
C THR A 519 -10.71 33.83 -10.03
N CYS A 520 -10.90 35.14 -10.15
CA CYS A 520 -11.17 35.82 -11.41
C CYS A 520 -10.01 35.71 -12.41
N LEU A 521 -8.77 35.77 -11.92
CA LEU A 521 -7.56 35.68 -12.73
C LEU A 521 -7.42 34.30 -13.38
N PHE A 522 -7.73 33.23 -12.63
CA PHE A 522 -7.59 31.85 -13.08
C PHE A 522 -8.82 31.32 -13.83
N GLN A 523 -10.04 31.72 -13.45
CA GLN A 523 -11.26 31.17 -14.04
C GLN A 523 -11.69 31.87 -15.35
N TYR A 524 -11.34 33.15 -15.53
CA TYR A 524 -11.79 33.94 -16.68
C TYR A 524 -10.64 34.37 -17.58
N ARG A 525 -10.62 33.81 -18.80
CA ARG A 525 -9.55 34.07 -19.77
C ARG A 525 -9.41 35.55 -20.13
N THR A 526 -10.51 36.27 -20.29
CA THR A 526 -10.51 37.71 -20.64
C THR A 526 -9.95 38.57 -19.52
N VAL A 527 -10.41 38.37 -18.28
CA VAL A 527 -9.91 39.10 -17.10
C VAL A 527 -8.47 38.73 -16.82
N GLY A 528 -8.14 37.43 -16.83
CA GLY A 528 -6.78 36.95 -16.72
C GLY A 528 -5.86 37.50 -17.81
N ASN A 529 -6.32 37.64 -19.06
CA ASN A 529 -5.53 38.22 -20.15
C ASN A 529 -5.29 39.73 -19.97
N THR A 530 -6.32 40.49 -19.55
CA THR A 530 -6.22 41.93 -19.30
C THR A 530 -5.35 42.22 -18.08
N THR A 531 -5.54 41.47 -17.00
CA THR A 531 -4.70 41.51 -15.79
C THR A 531 -3.27 41.10 -16.12
N ARG A 532 -3.05 40.03 -16.91
CA ARG A 532 -1.72 39.66 -17.45
C ARG A 532 -1.13 40.76 -18.33
N TRP A 533 -1.94 41.50 -19.08
CA TRP A 533 -1.47 42.64 -19.90
C TRP A 533 -1.06 43.86 -19.05
N ILE A 534 -1.80 44.16 -17.97
CA ILE A 534 -1.45 45.22 -17.00
C ILE A 534 -0.20 44.82 -16.19
N LEU A 535 -0.16 43.57 -15.71
CA LEU A 535 0.99 43.01 -14.99
C LEU A 535 2.21 42.78 -15.87
N ARG A 536 2.12 42.77 -17.21
CA ARG A 536 3.31 42.78 -18.11
C ARG A 536 4.20 44.00 -17.87
N GLY A 537 3.64 45.12 -17.39
CA GLY A 537 4.43 46.29 -16.98
C GLY A 537 5.22 46.05 -15.69
N PHE A 538 4.66 45.29 -14.74
CA PHE A 538 5.20 45.06 -13.39
C PHE A 538 6.05 43.78 -13.27
N LEU A 539 5.75 42.76 -14.09
CA LEU A 539 6.34 41.42 -14.09
C LEU A 539 7.05 41.11 -15.43
N LYS A 540 7.92 42.00 -15.90
CA LYS A 540 8.75 41.84 -17.12
C LYS A 540 9.57 40.53 -17.21
N GLN A 541 9.54 39.66 -16.20
CA GLN A 541 10.37 38.45 -16.09
C GLN A 541 9.60 37.15 -15.79
N LEU A 542 8.26 37.18 -15.70
CA LEU A 542 7.45 35.98 -15.43
C LEU A 542 6.27 35.96 -16.41
N HIS A 543 6.38 35.18 -17.48
CA HIS A 543 5.36 35.00 -18.51
C HIS A 543 4.64 33.65 -18.28
N PHE A 544 3.30 33.66 -18.31
CA PHE A 544 2.42 32.61 -17.78
C PHE A 544 1.56 31.94 -18.87
N VAL A 545 1.98 30.84 -19.53
CA VAL A 545 1.04 30.05 -20.38
C VAL A 545 0.17 29.17 -19.52
N ASP A 546 -1.12 29.27 -19.80
CA ASP A 546 -2.21 28.52 -19.20
C ASP A 546 -2.13 28.60 -17.68
N ASP A 547 -1.47 27.62 -17.06
CA ASP A 547 -1.48 27.36 -15.63
C ASP A 547 -0.13 26.87 -15.07
N LYS A 548 0.91 26.77 -15.90
CA LYS A 548 2.18 26.16 -15.51
C LYS A 548 3.37 27.12 -15.64
N ILE A 549 4.17 27.21 -14.58
CA ILE A 549 5.44 27.94 -14.56
C ILE A 549 6.57 26.91 -14.51
N ALA A 550 7.43 26.91 -15.51
CA ALA A 550 8.60 26.04 -15.57
C ALA A 550 9.91 26.83 -15.40
N LEU A 551 10.80 26.34 -14.56
CA LEU A 551 12.15 26.84 -14.35
C LEU A 551 13.14 25.73 -14.71
N PHE A 552 14.04 26.01 -15.65
CA PHE A 552 15.09 25.09 -16.08
C PHE A 552 16.46 25.73 -15.86
N ASP A 553 17.51 24.92 -15.93
CA ASP A 553 18.90 25.34 -15.65
C ASP A 553 19.05 25.96 -14.25
N ILE A 554 18.43 25.33 -13.25
CA ILE A 554 18.54 25.75 -11.86
C ILE A 554 19.99 25.49 -11.41
N PRO A 555 20.67 26.47 -10.78
CA PRO A 555 22.02 26.25 -10.28
C PRO A 555 22.01 25.15 -9.23
N ALA A 556 23.09 24.36 -9.19
CA ALA A 556 23.25 23.35 -8.16
C ALA A 556 23.33 24.02 -6.78
N LEU A 557 22.75 23.37 -5.77
CA LEU A 557 22.86 23.77 -4.38
C LEU A 557 24.06 23.05 -3.77
N GLU A 558 25.08 23.81 -3.44
CA GLU A 558 26.27 23.31 -2.77
C GLU A 558 26.04 23.33 -1.26
N ILE A 559 26.01 22.13 -0.69
CA ILE A 559 25.92 21.91 0.75
C ILE A 559 27.33 22.12 1.29
N ASP A 560 27.57 23.32 1.83
CA ASP A 560 28.88 23.79 2.35
C ASP A 560 28.76 24.02 3.87
N THR A 561 28.25 23.00 4.58
CA THR A 561 27.98 23.07 6.03
C THR A 561 28.95 22.18 6.81
N GLU A 562 28.47 21.10 7.43
CA GLU A 562 29.34 20.12 8.10
C GLU A 562 29.85 19.04 7.13
N VAL A 563 29.18 18.90 5.99
CA VAL A 563 29.37 17.83 5.01
C VAL A 563 29.37 18.45 3.62
N ASP A 564 30.39 18.14 2.81
CA ASP A 564 30.46 18.57 1.41
C ASP A 564 29.43 17.81 0.58
N GLY A 565 28.57 18.54 -0.14
CA GLY A 565 27.60 17.91 -1.01
C GLY A 565 27.09 18.81 -2.14
N LEU A 566 26.47 18.19 -3.13
CA LEU A 566 25.91 18.85 -4.31
C LEU A 566 24.51 18.31 -4.58
N LEU A 567 23.52 19.21 -4.57
CA LEU A 567 22.13 18.93 -4.92
C LEU A 567 21.79 19.59 -6.25
N VAL A 568 21.36 18.81 -7.23
CA VAL A 568 20.98 19.26 -8.57
C VAL A 568 19.50 19.00 -8.79
N LEU A 569 18.79 20.03 -9.24
CA LEU A 569 17.40 19.95 -9.68
C LEU A 569 17.38 20.37 -11.14
N ARG A 570 17.09 19.46 -12.07
CA ARG A 570 17.25 19.74 -13.51
C ARG A 570 16.10 20.60 -14.05
N GLY A 571 14.91 20.44 -13.51
CA GLY A 571 13.77 21.30 -13.82
C GLY A 571 12.73 21.35 -12.70
N ILE A 572 12.03 22.48 -12.59
CA ILE A 572 10.90 22.65 -11.70
C ILE A 572 9.70 23.10 -12.52
N SER A 573 8.55 22.50 -12.29
CA SER A 573 7.27 22.93 -12.86
C SER A 573 6.23 23.13 -11.76
N LEU A 574 5.63 24.31 -11.69
CA LEU A 574 4.54 24.65 -10.77
C LEU A 574 3.25 24.73 -11.58
N SER A 575 2.22 24.00 -11.17
CA SER A 575 0.87 24.04 -11.73
C SER A 575 -0.06 24.76 -10.76
N LEU A 576 -0.63 25.90 -11.16
CA LEU A 576 -1.39 26.78 -10.26
C LEU A 576 -2.85 26.30 -10.05
N SER A 577 -3.50 25.64 -11.03
CA SER A 577 -4.85 25.03 -10.87
C SER A 577 -4.85 23.89 -9.88
N THR A 578 -3.85 23.03 -9.98
CA THR A 578 -3.71 21.85 -9.13
C THR A 578 -2.93 22.16 -7.85
N LEU A 579 -2.37 23.37 -7.70
CA LEU A 579 -1.46 23.75 -6.62
C LEU A 579 -0.40 22.66 -6.37
N SER A 580 0.18 22.15 -7.45
CA SER A 580 1.18 21.09 -7.40
C SER A 580 2.51 21.58 -7.96
N PHE A 581 3.57 21.25 -7.25
CA PHE A 581 4.95 21.55 -7.59
C PHE A 581 5.66 20.25 -7.94
N THR A 582 6.16 20.12 -9.16
CA THR A 582 6.83 18.91 -9.64
C THR A 582 8.27 19.25 -9.99
N VAL A 583 9.21 18.57 -9.34
CA VAL A 583 10.64 18.61 -9.65
C VAL A 583 10.98 17.46 -10.57
N HIS A 584 11.72 17.74 -11.64
CA HIS A 584 12.19 16.77 -12.63
C HIS A 584 13.70 16.62 -12.51
N GLY A 585 14.19 15.37 -12.43
CA GLY A 585 15.60 15.02 -12.32
C GLY A 585 16.23 15.58 -11.05
N VAL A 586 16.13 14.84 -9.94
CA VAL A 586 16.77 15.17 -8.67
C VAL A 586 18.00 14.29 -8.51
N GLU A 587 19.16 14.92 -8.36
CA GLU A 587 20.45 14.24 -8.15
C GLU A 587 21.12 14.86 -6.92
N VAL A 588 21.54 14.03 -5.96
CA VAL A 588 22.15 14.45 -4.71
C VAL A 588 23.45 13.67 -4.51
N GLY A 589 24.58 14.35 -4.31
CA GLY A 589 25.83 13.75 -3.86
C GLY A 589 26.24 14.31 -2.50
N ILE A 590 26.48 13.47 -1.51
CA ILE A 590 26.88 13.88 -0.15
C ILE A 590 28.13 13.09 0.25
N LYS A 591 29.18 13.76 0.69
CA LYS A 591 30.42 13.12 1.15
C LYS A 591 30.38 12.81 2.64
N LEU A 592 30.10 11.57 3.03
CA LEU A 592 29.98 11.18 4.43
C LEU A 592 31.33 11.14 5.16
N SER A 593 32.42 10.83 4.46
CA SER A 593 33.79 10.85 4.98
C SER A 593 34.81 11.03 3.85
N ASN A 594 36.11 11.09 4.16
CA ASN A 594 37.15 11.22 3.14
C ASN A 594 37.10 10.12 2.07
N ASP A 595 36.59 8.94 2.43
CA ASP A 595 36.58 7.74 1.59
C ASP A 595 35.16 7.27 1.25
N LEU A 596 34.11 8.01 1.62
CA LEU A 596 32.71 7.59 1.46
C LEU A 596 31.83 8.70 0.89
N GLU A 597 31.15 8.41 -0.21
CA GLU A 597 30.17 9.26 -0.86
C GLU A 597 28.82 8.56 -0.98
N LEU A 598 27.74 9.29 -0.73
CA LEU A 598 26.36 8.85 -0.94
C LEU A 598 25.77 9.61 -2.12
N ALA A 599 25.34 8.89 -3.15
CA ALA A 599 24.68 9.43 -4.33
C ALA A 599 23.20 9.01 -4.35
N ILE A 600 22.26 9.94 -4.37
CA ILE A 600 20.81 9.67 -4.44
C ILE A 600 20.26 10.27 -5.72
N GLN A 601 19.49 9.50 -6.49
CA GLN A 601 18.88 9.93 -7.75
C GLN A 601 17.40 9.53 -7.81
N THR A 602 16.54 10.44 -8.25
CA THR A 602 15.12 10.17 -8.54
C THR A 602 14.63 10.96 -9.75
N GLU A 603 13.73 10.38 -10.54
CA GLU A 603 13.25 10.97 -11.80
C GLU A 603 12.30 12.14 -11.55
N ARG A 604 11.39 12.02 -10.58
CA ARG A 604 10.37 13.04 -10.30
C ARG A 604 9.94 13.06 -8.84
N VAL A 605 9.73 14.27 -8.33
CA VAL A 605 9.12 14.53 -7.03
C VAL A 605 7.95 15.48 -7.20
N THR A 606 6.74 15.02 -6.87
CA THR A 606 5.52 15.82 -6.92
C THR A 606 5.06 16.19 -5.52
N VAL A 607 5.08 17.48 -5.22
CA VAL A 607 4.51 18.06 -4.01
C VAL A 607 3.15 18.65 -4.35
N SER A 608 2.10 17.96 -3.93
CA SER A 608 0.74 18.47 -4.00
C SER A 608 0.42 19.23 -2.71
N MET A 609 0.33 20.56 -2.79
CA MET A 609 0.11 21.40 -1.60
C MET A 609 -1.17 21.00 -0.85
N PHE A 610 -1.04 20.77 0.45
CA PHE A 610 -2.06 20.29 1.38
C PHE A 610 -2.68 18.92 1.06
N ARG A 611 -1.96 18.05 0.33
CA ARG A 611 -2.46 16.71 -0.03
C ARG A 611 -1.46 15.58 0.16
N SER A 612 -0.32 15.61 -0.53
CA SER A 612 0.64 14.51 -0.55
C SER A 612 1.99 14.98 -1.11
N ILE A 613 3.05 14.30 -0.70
CA ILE A 613 4.35 14.36 -1.37
C ILE A 613 4.60 12.97 -1.95
N GLU A 614 4.76 12.91 -3.27
CA GLU A 614 4.99 11.69 -4.02
C GLU A 614 6.39 11.73 -4.62
N VAL A 615 7.20 10.73 -4.28
CA VAL A 615 8.55 10.54 -4.81
C VAL A 615 8.54 9.25 -5.64
N ASP A 616 9.00 9.34 -6.90
CA ASP A 616 9.17 8.18 -7.77
C ASP A 616 10.29 7.25 -7.24
N ASP A 617 10.67 6.22 -8.01
CA ASP A 617 11.74 5.30 -7.60
C ASP A 617 13.02 6.07 -7.24
N CYS A 618 13.51 5.81 -6.02
CA CYS A 618 14.69 6.45 -5.46
C CYS A 618 15.87 5.46 -5.45
N PHE A 619 16.98 5.83 -6.09
CA PHE A 619 18.18 5.01 -6.18
C PHE A 619 19.30 5.67 -5.38
N ALA A 620 19.79 4.99 -4.34
CA ALA A 620 20.87 5.46 -3.48
C ALA A 620 22.11 4.56 -3.60
N ASN A 621 23.28 5.14 -3.83
CA ASN A 621 24.53 4.42 -4.01
C ASN A 621 25.57 4.92 -3.00
N ILE A 622 26.10 4.00 -2.19
CA ILE A 622 27.19 4.27 -1.26
C ILE A 622 28.50 3.86 -1.92
N LYS A 623 29.35 4.84 -2.26
CA LYS A 623 30.62 4.66 -2.98
C LYS A 623 31.79 4.90 -2.03
N GLY A 624 32.75 3.97 -1.95
CA GLY A 624 33.94 4.11 -1.09
C GLY A 624 34.83 2.86 -0.94
N GLY A 625 36.08 3.02 -0.48
CA GLY A 625 37.10 1.96 -0.34
C GLY A 625 38.50 2.39 -0.86
N LYS A 626 39.61 1.92 -0.27
CA LYS A 626 40.97 2.37 -0.64
C LYS A 626 41.32 2.02 -2.12
N GLN A 627 41.48 3.08 -2.92
CA GLN A 627 42.04 3.21 -4.29
C GLN A 627 41.09 3.06 -5.51
N PRO A 628 41.37 3.76 -6.64
CA PRO A 628 40.61 4.96 -6.99
C PRO A 628 39.72 4.82 -8.23
N LEU A 629 38.74 5.74 -8.30
CA LEU A 629 38.33 6.51 -9.49
C LEU A 629 37.97 5.74 -10.78
N THR A 630 36.71 5.95 -11.18
CA THR A 630 36.18 5.81 -12.54
C THR A 630 37.23 6.07 -13.63
N LEU A 631 37.46 5.03 -14.43
CA LEU A 631 38.39 4.97 -15.55
C LEU A 631 38.07 6.05 -16.60
N GLY A 632 39.00 6.98 -16.81
CA GLY A 632 38.90 8.03 -17.82
C GLY A 632 40.27 8.55 -18.22
N GLN A 633 40.87 7.88 -19.22
CA GLN A 633 42.03 8.27 -20.04
C GLN A 633 43.41 8.41 -19.37
N SER A 634 44.32 7.60 -19.92
CA SER A 634 45.76 7.57 -19.73
C SER A 634 46.42 8.94 -19.90
N ARG A 635 47.25 9.34 -18.94
CA ARG A 635 48.44 10.14 -19.20
C ARG A 635 49.59 9.65 -18.31
N SER A 636 50.53 9.00 -18.97
CA SER A 636 51.84 8.61 -18.46
C SER A 636 52.59 9.79 -17.85
N MET A 637 53.01 9.68 -16.60
CA MET A 637 54.22 10.35 -16.12
C MET A 637 55.02 9.39 -15.23
N SER A 638 56.32 9.43 -15.45
CA SER A 638 57.38 8.49 -15.11
C SER A 638 57.66 8.33 -13.62
N MET A 639 58.20 7.16 -13.28
CA MET A 639 58.95 6.88 -12.06
C MET A 639 60.15 7.83 -11.94
N ASP A 640 60.32 8.40 -10.75
CA ASP A 640 61.63 8.71 -10.19
C ASP A 640 61.61 8.44 -8.67
N GLU A 641 62.66 7.78 -8.19
CA GLU A 641 62.89 7.33 -6.83
C GLU A 641 63.28 8.48 -5.88
N GLY A 642 62.94 8.36 -4.58
CA GLY A 642 63.45 9.28 -3.56
C GLY A 642 62.89 9.10 -2.15
N ALA A 643 63.58 8.26 -1.37
CA ALA A 643 63.71 8.18 0.09
C ALA A 643 62.83 9.00 1.08
N SER A 644 62.30 8.27 2.06
CA SER A 644 62.20 8.56 3.51
C SER A 644 61.82 9.97 4.00
N SER A 645 60.72 10.06 4.77
CA SER A 645 60.76 10.57 6.16
C SER A 645 59.40 10.40 6.84
N ILE A 646 59.43 9.72 7.99
CA ILE A 646 58.40 9.77 9.03
C ILE A 646 58.55 11.14 9.71
N GLY A 647 57.50 11.96 9.65
CA GLY A 647 57.45 13.27 10.29
C GLY A 647 56.00 13.68 10.49
N ALA A 648 55.67 14.10 11.71
CA ALA A 648 54.34 14.40 12.22
C ALA A 648 53.49 15.29 11.28
N VAL A 649 52.25 14.87 11.02
CA VAL A 649 51.23 15.70 10.38
C VAL A 649 50.26 16.19 11.45
N THR A 650 50.65 17.25 12.14
CA THR A 650 49.72 18.25 12.62
C THR A 650 49.47 19.21 11.47
N ASP A 651 48.42 19.00 10.68
CA ASP A 651 47.57 20.11 10.22
C ASP A 651 46.36 19.64 9.42
N ARG A 652 45.28 20.39 9.61
CA ARG A 652 44.03 20.31 8.88
C ARG A 652 44.29 20.59 7.39
N ASN A 653 44.30 19.56 6.56
CA ASN A 653 44.13 19.71 5.11
C ASN A 653 42.96 18.84 4.66
N MET A 654 41.75 19.41 4.77
CA MET A 654 40.66 18.99 3.88
C MET A 654 41.11 19.25 2.44
N PRO A 655 40.91 18.30 1.50
CA PRO A 655 41.13 18.59 0.09
C PRO A 655 40.27 19.80 -0.30
N GLN A 656 40.83 20.72 -1.09
CA GLN A 656 40.13 21.91 -1.55
C GLN A 656 38.75 21.51 -2.13
N VAL A 657 37.69 22.20 -1.73
CA VAL A 657 36.30 22.00 -2.18
C VAL A 657 36.18 21.78 -3.71
N SER A 658 37.05 22.44 -4.48
CA SER A 658 37.24 22.27 -5.93
C SER A 658 37.52 20.81 -6.37
N GLU A 659 38.42 20.11 -5.69
CA GLU A 659 38.86 18.76 -6.02
C GLU A 659 37.79 17.71 -5.68
N THR A 660 37.08 17.91 -4.57
CA THR A 660 35.92 17.08 -4.18
C THR A 660 34.78 17.20 -5.19
N LYS A 661 34.48 18.42 -5.67
CA LYS A 661 33.46 18.66 -6.70
C LYS A 661 33.83 17.96 -8.02
N ALA A 662 35.09 18.09 -8.46
CA ALA A 662 35.58 17.44 -9.67
C ALA A 662 35.46 15.91 -9.58
N LYS A 663 35.64 15.31 -8.39
CA LYS A 663 35.44 13.86 -8.18
C LYS A 663 33.96 13.45 -8.28
N MET A 664 33.05 14.22 -7.70
CA MET A 664 31.61 13.93 -7.75
C MET A 664 30.99 14.06 -9.16
N THR A 665 31.58 14.89 -10.01
CA THR A 665 31.05 15.26 -11.34
C THR A 665 31.87 14.77 -12.53
N ALA A 666 32.72 13.74 -12.33
CA ALA A 666 33.59 13.18 -13.37
C ALA A 666 34.46 14.24 -14.10
N GLY A 667 35.01 15.19 -13.35
CA GLY A 667 35.92 16.23 -13.85
C GLY A 667 35.25 17.50 -14.36
N ASN A 668 33.92 17.61 -14.30
CA ASN A 668 33.16 18.77 -14.77
C ASN A 668 32.45 19.52 -13.62
N PRO A 669 33.17 20.13 -12.65
CA PRO A 669 32.52 20.79 -11.52
C PRO A 669 31.78 22.07 -11.95
N PRO A 670 30.61 22.38 -11.37
CA PRO A 670 29.93 23.66 -11.58
C PRO A 670 30.80 24.82 -11.10
N GLN A 671 30.71 25.97 -11.77
CA GLN A 671 31.42 27.18 -11.34
C GLN A 671 30.63 27.91 -10.24
N ASP A 672 31.32 28.23 -9.14
CA ASP A 672 30.72 29.01 -8.05
C ASP A 672 30.37 30.41 -8.53
N SER A 673 29.11 30.81 -8.33
CA SER A 673 28.61 32.11 -8.79
C SER A 673 27.98 32.89 -7.65
N SER A 674 28.14 34.23 -7.66
CA SER A 674 27.47 35.09 -6.69
C SER A 674 25.95 34.96 -6.82
N ASN A 675 25.21 35.09 -5.71
CA ASN A 675 23.75 34.91 -5.66
C ASN A 675 23.03 35.62 -6.83
N ALA A 676 23.40 36.88 -7.13
CA ALA A 676 22.80 37.66 -8.22
C ALA A 676 23.12 37.12 -9.62
N ALA A 677 24.31 36.54 -9.83
CA ALA A 677 24.68 35.90 -11.10
C ALA A 677 23.98 34.53 -11.25
N ALA A 678 23.78 33.80 -10.16
CA ALA A 678 23.06 32.53 -10.15
C ALA A 678 21.57 32.69 -10.50
N TYR A 679 20.89 33.68 -9.92
CA TYR A 679 19.49 34.00 -10.27
C TYR A 679 19.33 34.42 -11.74
N LYS A 680 20.34 35.06 -12.33
CA LYS A 680 20.35 35.41 -13.76
C LYS A 680 20.57 34.19 -14.68
N ALA A 681 21.12 33.09 -14.16
CA ALA A 681 21.40 31.88 -14.92
C ALA A 681 20.16 30.99 -15.10
N ILE A 682 19.20 31.09 -14.17
CA ILE A 682 17.93 30.37 -14.24
C ILE A 682 17.20 30.76 -15.53
N LYS A 683 17.15 29.85 -16.49
CA LYS A 683 16.41 30.06 -17.74
C LYS A 683 14.93 29.90 -17.43
N LYS A 684 14.27 31.04 -17.26
CA LYS A 684 12.82 31.13 -17.30
C LYS A 684 12.41 30.97 -18.76
N GLN A 685 11.77 29.86 -19.12
CA GLN A 685 11.21 29.74 -20.45
C GLN A 685 9.98 30.65 -20.56
N PRO A 686 9.93 31.60 -21.50
CA PRO A 686 8.76 32.41 -21.74
C PRO A 686 7.69 31.52 -22.37
N LEU A 687 6.83 31.00 -21.53
CA LEU A 687 5.64 30.31 -21.93
C LEU A 687 4.64 31.39 -22.35
N HIS A 688 4.58 31.69 -23.66
CA HIS A 688 3.46 32.29 -24.41
C HIS A 688 3.70 32.22 -25.93
N SER A 689 3.28 31.10 -26.52
CA SER A 689 3.03 30.81 -27.94
C SER A 689 2.88 29.30 -28.06
N ASP A 690 2.21 28.78 -29.10
CA ASP A 690 2.16 27.32 -29.35
C ASP A 690 3.58 26.73 -29.49
N ILE A 691 4.53 27.55 -29.95
CA ILE A 691 5.97 27.26 -30.02
C ILE A 691 6.58 27.08 -28.62
N ALA A 692 6.15 27.83 -27.61
CA ALA A 692 6.67 27.73 -26.25
C ALA A 692 6.17 26.48 -25.51
N VAL A 693 4.95 26.03 -25.80
CA VAL A 693 4.42 24.74 -25.29
C VAL A 693 5.21 23.59 -25.90
N GLN A 694 5.46 23.61 -27.20
CA GLN A 694 6.32 22.65 -27.87
C GLN A 694 7.74 22.65 -27.29
N ARG A 695 8.32 23.83 -27.03
CA ARG A 695 9.63 23.95 -26.38
C ARG A 695 9.64 23.36 -24.96
N TYR A 696 8.62 23.62 -24.16
CA TYR A 696 8.49 23.04 -22.82
C TYR A 696 8.48 21.50 -22.88
N HIS A 697 7.63 20.91 -23.72
CA HIS A 697 7.56 19.45 -23.89
C HIS A 697 8.86 18.87 -24.41
N SER A 698 9.48 19.49 -25.43
CA SER A 698 10.78 19.04 -25.94
C SER A 698 11.89 19.14 -24.88
N THR A 699 11.82 20.13 -23.97
CA THR A 699 12.80 20.29 -22.89
C THR A 699 12.63 19.17 -21.86
N LEU A 700 11.40 18.79 -21.53
CA LEU A 700 11.13 17.63 -20.66
C LEU A 700 11.60 16.32 -21.29
N GLU A 701 11.33 16.10 -22.57
CA GLU A 701 11.80 14.91 -23.30
C GLU A 701 13.33 14.83 -23.33
N LEU A 702 14.02 15.96 -23.51
CA LEU A 702 15.49 16.01 -23.43
C LEU A 702 16.01 15.73 -22.02
N LEU A 703 15.30 16.19 -20.98
CA LEU A 703 15.64 15.87 -19.59
C LEU A 703 15.49 14.39 -19.31
N ASP A 704 14.39 13.77 -19.73
CA ASP A 704 14.17 12.33 -19.57
C ASP A 704 15.19 11.51 -20.38
N ALA A 705 15.50 11.91 -21.61
CA ALA A 705 16.52 11.23 -22.44
C ALA A 705 17.95 11.35 -21.87
N SER A 706 18.26 12.45 -21.18
CA SER A 706 19.56 12.68 -20.54
C SER A 706 19.64 12.17 -19.10
N ASN A 707 18.56 11.60 -18.57
CA ASN A 707 18.52 11.03 -17.23
C ASN A 707 19.24 9.67 -17.20
N THR A 708 20.20 9.51 -16.28
CA THR A 708 21.00 8.28 -16.15
C THR A 708 20.18 7.07 -15.75
N ILE A 709 19.09 7.26 -15.01
CA ILE A 709 18.13 6.21 -14.63
C ILE A 709 17.41 5.73 -15.89
N SER A 710 16.86 6.65 -16.68
CA SER A 710 16.09 6.32 -17.87
C SER A 710 16.97 5.65 -18.94
N GLN A 711 18.24 6.06 -19.07
CA GLN A 711 19.25 5.38 -19.90
C GLN A 711 19.54 3.97 -19.41
N ALA A 712 19.83 3.78 -18.11
CA ALA A 712 20.11 2.46 -17.54
C ALA A 712 18.91 1.50 -17.71
N ARG A 713 17.69 2.03 -17.52
CA ARG A 713 16.44 1.29 -17.73
C ARG A 713 16.26 0.89 -19.20
N ALA A 714 16.62 1.75 -20.16
CA ALA A 714 16.57 1.44 -21.60
C ALA A 714 17.62 0.39 -21.98
N ASP A 715 18.86 0.54 -21.52
CA ASP A 715 19.97 -0.40 -21.78
C ASP A 715 19.65 -1.81 -21.25
N LEU A 716 19.10 -1.91 -20.04
CA LEU A 716 18.68 -3.17 -19.44
C LEU A 716 17.54 -3.83 -20.21
N ARG A 717 16.52 -3.06 -20.61
CA ARG A 717 15.41 -3.59 -21.44
C ARG A 717 15.93 -4.12 -22.77
N GLN A 718 16.87 -3.43 -23.42
CA GLN A 718 17.47 -3.90 -24.66
C GLN A 718 18.27 -5.19 -24.48
N ARG A 719 19.05 -5.31 -23.40
CA ARG A 719 19.80 -6.54 -23.07
C ARG A 719 18.87 -7.71 -22.78
N LEU A 720 17.83 -7.50 -21.99
CA LEU A 720 16.80 -8.51 -21.67
C LEU A 720 16.07 -9.01 -22.91
N THR A 721 15.83 -8.13 -23.91
CA THR A 721 15.20 -8.53 -25.18
C THR A 721 16.13 -9.39 -26.04
N SER A 722 17.46 -9.28 -25.86
CA SER A 722 18.46 -10.01 -26.64
C SER A 722 18.83 -11.39 -26.06
N THR A 723 18.70 -11.56 -24.73
CA THR A 723 18.86 -12.85 -24.05
C THR A 723 17.52 -13.58 -24.09
N ALA A 724 17.40 -14.63 -24.90
CA ALA A 724 16.21 -15.46 -25.07
C ALA A 724 15.90 -16.34 -23.84
N SER A 725 15.71 -15.74 -22.66
CA SER A 725 15.21 -16.41 -21.47
C SER A 725 13.77 -15.98 -21.21
N THR A 726 12.87 -16.95 -21.07
CA THR A 726 11.40 -16.84 -20.96
C THR A 726 10.87 -16.29 -19.64
N ASP A 727 11.73 -15.94 -18.69
CA ASP A 727 11.32 -15.36 -17.40
C ASP A 727 11.39 -13.82 -17.45
N HIS A 728 10.24 -13.16 -17.28
CA HIS A 728 10.20 -11.73 -17.03
C HIS A 728 10.90 -11.43 -15.69
N PRO A 729 11.95 -10.59 -15.65
CA PRO A 729 12.66 -10.31 -14.41
C PRO A 729 11.76 -9.59 -13.42
N ASP A 730 11.80 -10.00 -12.15
CA ASP A 730 11.10 -9.33 -11.04
C ASP A 730 11.42 -7.82 -11.04
N GLU A 731 10.43 -6.98 -10.75
CA GLU A 731 10.60 -5.52 -10.79
C GLU A 731 11.67 -5.09 -9.75
N SER A 732 11.80 -5.80 -8.63
CA SER A 732 12.87 -5.58 -7.65
C SER A 732 14.26 -5.89 -8.22
N ALA A 733 14.39 -6.97 -9.00
CA ALA A 733 15.63 -7.36 -9.66
C ALA A 733 16.01 -6.36 -10.76
N LEU A 734 15.05 -5.85 -11.52
CA LEU A 734 15.27 -4.78 -12.49
C LEU A 734 15.75 -3.48 -11.80
N ARG A 735 15.13 -3.10 -10.67
CA ARG A 735 15.57 -1.93 -9.88
C ARG A 735 16.97 -2.13 -9.29
N ALA A 736 17.28 -3.32 -8.78
CA ALA A 736 18.62 -3.69 -8.31
C ALA A 736 19.66 -3.58 -9.45
N ALA A 737 19.33 -4.07 -10.64
CA ALA A 737 20.17 -3.97 -11.83
C ALA A 737 20.44 -2.50 -12.23
N ILE A 738 19.39 -1.67 -12.25
CA ILE A 738 19.51 -0.23 -12.52
C ILE A 738 20.43 0.41 -11.48
N CYS A 739 20.21 0.15 -10.18
CA CYS A 739 21.01 0.73 -9.10
C CYS A 739 22.49 0.32 -9.20
N SER A 740 22.76 -0.95 -9.54
CA SER A 740 24.12 -1.46 -9.77
C SER A 740 24.80 -0.77 -10.95
N GLN A 741 24.12 -0.55 -12.07
CA GLN A 741 24.68 0.23 -13.19
C GLN A 741 24.96 1.68 -12.78
N LEU A 742 24.06 2.31 -12.03
CA LEU A 742 24.25 3.66 -11.51
C LEU A 742 25.45 3.77 -10.55
N HIS A 743 25.83 2.69 -9.88
CA HIS A 743 26.97 2.69 -8.96
C HIS A 743 28.29 3.02 -9.67
N SER A 744 28.46 2.52 -10.91
CA SER A 744 29.62 2.82 -11.77
C SER A 744 29.63 4.23 -12.39
N LYS A 745 28.49 4.93 -12.40
CA LYS A 745 28.38 6.30 -12.91
C LYS A 745 28.85 7.29 -11.83
N PRO A 746 29.26 8.52 -12.17
CA PRO A 746 29.53 9.58 -11.18
C PRO A 746 28.31 9.89 -10.28
N SER A 747 28.56 10.47 -9.10
CA SER A 747 27.53 10.76 -8.09
C SER A 747 26.52 11.80 -8.60
N VAL A 748 27.02 12.81 -9.33
CA VAL A 748 26.21 13.77 -10.08
C VAL A 748 26.64 13.72 -11.55
N PRO A 749 25.98 12.91 -12.38
CA PRO A 749 26.37 12.69 -13.77
C PRO A 749 26.16 13.90 -14.68
N ASN A 750 25.17 14.76 -14.37
CA ASN A 750 24.83 15.90 -15.20
C ASN A 750 24.81 17.20 -14.38
N PRO A 751 25.98 17.68 -13.92
CA PRO A 751 26.05 18.92 -13.16
C PRO A 751 25.63 20.12 -14.03
N PRO A 752 24.91 21.10 -13.46
CA PRO A 752 24.65 22.36 -14.14
C PRO A 752 25.93 23.19 -14.24
N GLN A 753 25.92 24.27 -15.03
CA GLN A 753 27.11 25.11 -15.22
C GLN A 753 27.51 25.91 -13.97
N ARG A 754 26.58 26.13 -13.04
CA ARG A 754 26.76 27.01 -11.87
C ARG A 754 26.24 26.37 -10.58
N SER A 755 26.87 26.74 -9.48
CA SER A 755 26.49 26.37 -8.11
C SER A 755 26.25 27.60 -7.23
N VAL A 756 25.41 27.43 -6.21
CA VAL A 756 25.16 28.38 -5.13
C VAL A 756 25.33 27.67 -3.79
N LYS A 757 26.13 28.26 -2.90
CA LYS A 757 26.35 27.75 -1.56
C LYS A 757 25.12 27.93 -0.67
N VAL A 758 24.75 26.90 0.06
CA VAL A 758 23.62 26.93 1.01
C VAL A 758 23.84 27.98 2.10
N THR A 759 25.09 28.21 2.53
CA THR A 759 25.47 29.29 3.45
C THR A 759 25.10 30.68 2.90
N ALA A 760 25.36 30.92 1.61
CA ALA A 760 24.99 32.17 0.94
C ALA A 760 23.46 32.36 0.81
N LEU A 761 22.68 31.28 0.77
CA LEU A 761 21.21 31.32 0.83
C LEU A 761 20.69 31.58 2.25
N ARG A 762 21.37 31.06 3.27
CA ARG A 762 21.04 31.31 4.68
C ARG A 762 21.22 32.80 5.02
N GLU A 763 22.23 33.45 4.45
CA GLU A 763 22.49 34.89 4.61
C GLU A 763 21.47 35.80 3.89
N LEU A 764 20.71 35.28 2.92
CA LEU A 764 19.62 36.01 2.26
C LEU A 764 18.38 36.16 3.17
N SER A 765 18.27 35.37 4.23
CA SER A 765 17.20 35.54 5.23
C SER A 765 17.45 36.80 6.05
N SER A 766 16.53 37.77 6.00
CA SER A 766 16.75 39.04 6.70
C SER A 766 16.95 38.80 8.22
N PRO A 767 17.89 39.51 8.89
CA PRO A 767 18.10 39.38 10.33
C PRO A 767 16.83 39.62 11.17
N ARG A 768 15.88 40.38 10.61
CA ARG A 768 14.56 40.64 11.20
C ARG A 768 13.64 39.42 11.11
N MET A 769 13.57 38.76 9.94
CA MET A 769 12.78 37.53 9.77
C MET A 769 13.33 36.39 10.64
N ARG A 770 14.66 36.28 10.72
CA ARG A 770 15.32 35.29 11.59
C ARG A 770 14.97 35.56 13.07
N ARG A 771 15.16 36.79 13.56
CA ARG A 771 14.74 37.19 14.92
C ARG A 771 13.25 36.96 15.18
N PHE A 772 12.38 37.22 14.20
CA PHE A 772 10.94 37.00 14.30
C PHE A 772 10.60 35.51 14.45
N MET A 773 11.17 34.63 13.61
CA MET A 773 10.96 33.18 13.69
C MET A 773 11.52 32.58 14.99
N HIS A 774 12.66 33.09 15.47
CA HIS A 774 13.22 32.68 16.77
C HIS A 774 12.35 33.10 17.96
N ARG A 775 11.63 34.23 17.89
CA ARG A 775 10.71 34.70 18.95
C ARG A 775 9.37 33.98 18.97
N LEU A 776 9.07 33.17 17.95
CA LEU A 776 7.80 32.48 17.79
C LEU A 776 8.00 30.99 17.44
N PRO A 777 8.64 30.19 18.31
CA PRO A 777 8.79 28.74 18.09
C PRO A 777 7.42 28.04 17.98
N MET A 778 6.40 28.56 18.70
CA MET A 778 5.02 28.10 18.56
C MET A 778 4.42 28.34 17.18
N LEU A 779 4.83 29.39 16.45
CA LEU A 779 4.38 29.63 15.08
C LEU A 779 4.92 28.55 14.14
N LEU A 780 6.17 28.11 14.33
CA LEU A 780 6.74 27.01 13.54
C LEU A 780 5.94 25.71 13.76
N ARG A 781 5.55 25.41 15.00
CA ARG A 781 4.69 24.23 15.29
C ARG A 781 3.27 24.38 14.76
N LEU A 782 2.70 25.58 14.87
CA LEU A 782 1.39 25.90 14.30
C LEU A 782 1.36 25.68 12.78
N LEU A 783 2.50 25.89 12.10
CA LEU A 783 2.66 25.63 10.68
C LEU A 783 2.93 24.14 10.40
N LEU A 784 3.84 23.50 11.16
CA LEU A 784 4.24 22.11 10.93
C LEU A 784 3.15 21.10 11.28
N ASN A 785 2.33 21.34 12.31
CA ASN A 785 1.25 20.44 12.71
C ASN A 785 0.26 20.14 11.56
N PRO A 786 -0.40 21.14 10.94
CA PRO A 786 -1.29 20.90 9.81
C PRO A 786 -0.52 20.42 8.58
N LEU A 787 0.70 20.93 8.32
CA LEU A 787 1.50 20.45 7.18
C LEU A 787 1.81 18.96 7.29
N SER A 788 2.20 18.48 8.47
CA SER A 788 2.52 17.08 8.74
C SER A 788 1.30 16.16 8.62
N TYR A 789 0.11 16.66 8.96
CA TYR A 789 -1.14 15.92 8.79
C TYR A 789 -1.59 15.85 7.33
N PHE A 790 -1.51 16.95 6.60
CA PHE A 790 -1.98 17.06 5.22
C PHE A 790 -0.94 16.70 4.15
N HIS A 791 0.29 16.36 4.52
CA HIS A 791 1.32 15.93 3.57
C HIS A 791 1.93 14.59 4.01
N PRO A 792 1.19 13.47 3.90
CA PRO A 792 1.81 12.17 3.89
C PRO A 792 2.88 12.11 2.79
N VAL A 793 4.03 11.53 3.11
CA VAL A 793 5.12 11.31 2.17
C VAL A 793 5.02 9.87 1.69
N THR A 794 4.91 9.70 0.39
CA THR A 794 4.88 8.39 -0.26
C THR A 794 6.07 8.28 -1.21
N ILE A 795 6.86 7.23 -1.03
CA ILE A 795 7.98 6.91 -1.93
C ILE A 795 7.64 5.59 -2.61
N ARG A 796 7.67 5.58 -3.95
CA ARG A 796 7.31 4.40 -4.75
C ARG A 796 8.19 3.19 -4.44
N SER A 797 9.50 3.40 -4.36
CA SER A 797 10.48 2.43 -3.88
C SER A 797 11.81 3.10 -3.56
N THR A 798 12.61 2.50 -2.67
CA THR A 798 13.98 2.96 -2.40
C THR A 798 14.95 1.81 -2.55
N THR A 799 15.85 1.88 -3.52
CA THR A 799 16.89 0.86 -3.72
C THR A 799 18.24 1.44 -3.34
N VAL A 800 18.92 0.81 -2.38
CA VAL A 800 20.24 1.23 -1.88
C VAL A 800 21.29 0.22 -2.32
N THR A 801 22.40 0.64 -2.93
CA THR A 801 23.50 -0.26 -3.31
C THR A 801 24.80 0.11 -2.62
N ALA A 802 25.49 -0.89 -2.08
CA ALA A 802 26.83 -0.79 -1.53
C ALA A 802 27.82 -1.65 -2.35
N SER A 803 29.06 -1.16 -2.48
CA SER A 803 30.13 -1.94 -3.10
C SER A 803 30.63 -3.05 -2.17
N GLY A 804 30.92 -4.21 -2.73
CA GLY A 804 31.62 -5.27 -2.03
C GLY A 804 32.98 -4.83 -1.46
N ASP A 805 33.75 -4.07 -2.22
CA ASP A 805 35.06 -3.55 -1.78
C ASP A 805 34.96 -2.72 -0.50
N TRP A 806 33.87 -1.97 -0.37
CA TRP A 806 33.56 -1.20 0.83
C TRP A 806 33.21 -2.10 2.01
N ILE A 807 32.31 -3.07 1.81
CA ILE A 807 31.91 -4.04 2.84
C ILE A 807 33.12 -4.83 3.34
N LYS A 808 34.00 -5.25 2.43
CA LYS A 808 35.28 -5.88 2.77
C LYS A 808 36.14 -4.98 3.65
N SER A 809 36.31 -3.72 3.26
CA SER A 809 37.09 -2.75 4.03
C SER A 809 36.52 -2.55 5.44
N LEU A 810 35.19 -2.52 5.56
CA LEU A 810 34.48 -2.41 6.83
C LEU A 810 34.68 -3.66 7.70
N LEU A 811 34.53 -4.85 7.11
CA LEU A 811 34.79 -6.13 7.80
C LEU A 811 36.23 -6.20 8.29
N VAL A 812 37.22 -5.85 7.47
CA VAL A 812 38.64 -5.84 7.88
C VAL A 812 38.89 -4.86 9.02
N GLN A 813 38.34 -3.64 8.94
CA GLN A 813 38.57 -2.61 9.96
C GLN A 813 37.80 -2.81 11.28
N LYS A 814 36.64 -3.46 11.25
CA LYS A 814 35.78 -3.61 12.43
C LYS A 814 35.81 -5.01 13.02
N VAL A 815 35.91 -6.03 12.17
CA VAL A 815 35.87 -7.45 12.58
C VAL A 815 37.28 -8.02 12.71
N PHE A 816 38.16 -7.78 11.73
CA PHE A 816 39.50 -8.40 11.70
C PHE A 816 40.64 -7.53 12.27
N LYS A 817 40.37 -6.29 12.70
CA LYS A 817 41.38 -5.31 13.16
C LYS A 817 42.14 -5.69 14.43
N ARG A 818 41.63 -6.63 15.24
CA ARG A 818 42.20 -6.98 16.56
C ARG A 818 43.21 -8.13 16.55
N TYR A 819 43.59 -8.69 15.39
CA TYR A 819 44.36 -9.93 15.36
C TYR A 819 45.70 -9.75 14.64
N ASP A 820 46.78 -9.91 15.39
CA ASP A 820 48.14 -10.02 14.86
C ASP A 820 48.31 -11.37 14.15
N SER A 821 48.87 -11.29 12.93
CA SER A 821 49.20 -12.30 11.90
C SER A 821 49.82 -13.66 12.30
N SER A 822 49.37 -14.29 13.37
CA SER A 822 49.94 -15.55 13.89
C SER A 822 49.12 -16.81 13.57
N GLU A 823 47.88 -16.67 13.10
CA GLU A 823 47.01 -17.81 12.76
C GLU A 823 46.70 -17.89 11.25
N MET A 824 47.31 -18.88 10.57
CA MET A 824 47.04 -19.19 9.16
C MET A 824 45.56 -19.46 8.84
N GLU A 825 44.78 -19.94 9.81
CA GLU A 825 43.36 -20.22 9.62
C GLU A 825 42.52 -18.93 9.51
N LEU A 826 42.90 -17.89 10.24
CA LEU A 826 42.22 -16.59 10.22
C LEU A 826 42.50 -15.85 8.90
N GLU A 827 43.72 -15.95 8.37
CA GLU A 827 44.08 -15.38 7.07
C GLU A 827 43.30 -16.04 5.92
N ARG A 828 43.21 -17.38 5.89
CA ARG A 828 42.43 -18.11 4.87
C ARG A 828 40.94 -17.78 4.92
N LEU A 829 40.38 -17.63 6.12
CA LEU A 829 38.98 -17.22 6.28
C LEU A 829 38.77 -15.79 5.82
N GLN A 830 39.65 -14.87 6.22
CA GLN A 830 39.60 -13.48 5.78
C GLN A 830 39.69 -13.40 4.25
N GLU A 831 40.53 -14.21 3.61
CA GLU A 831 40.60 -14.32 2.15
C GLU A 831 39.30 -14.86 1.53
N SER A 832 38.71 -15.91 2.11
CA SER A 832 37.44 -16.48 1.63
C SER A 832 36.26 -15.51 1.75
N VAL A 833 36.10 -14.89 2.93
CA VAL A 833 35.09 -13.86 3.20
C VAL A 833 35.31 -12.64 2.31
N SER A 834 36.56 -12.21 2.15
CA SER A 834 36.90 -11.10 1.27
C SER A 834 36.56 -11.43 -0.18
N SER A 835 36.92 -12.61 -0.69
CA SER A 835 36.65 -13.02 -2.07
C SER A 835 35.15 -13.01 -2.37
N TRP A 836 34.31 -13.57 -1.49
CA TRP A 836 32.85 -13.61 -1.70
C TRP A 836 32.24 -12.20 -1.80
N VAL A 837 32.75 -11.25 -1.01
CA VAL A 837 32.27 -9.86 -0.97
C VAL A 837 32.81 -9.03 -2.14
N THR A 838 34.10 -9.12 -2.48
CA THR A 838 34.81 -8.24 -3.46
C THR A 838 34.21 -8.30 -4.88
N ASP A 839 33.63 -9.44 -5.25
CA ASP A 839 33.16 -9.69 -6.62
C ASP A 839 31.74 -9.17 -6.92
N ALA A 840 31.06 -8.57 -5.93
CA ALA A 840 29.65 -8.19 -6.03
C ALA A 840 29.31 -6.78 -5.53
N HIS A 841 28.20 -6.24 -6.05
CA HIS A 841 27.45 -5.14 -5.46
C HIS A 841 26.27 -5.70 -4.67
N PHE A 842 26.06 -5.20 -3.45
CA PHE A 842 24.95 -5.62 -2.60
C PHE A 842 23.88 -4.54 -2.64
N THR A 843 22.69 -4.90 -3.13
CA THR A 843 21.56 -3.98 -3.28
C THR A 843 20.48 -4.33 -2.28
N LEU A 844 19.95 -3.35 -1.55
CA LEU A 844 18.81 -3.47 -0.66
C LEU A 844 17.64 -2.67 -1.24
N GLY A 845 16.64 -3.37 -1.75
CA GLY A 845 15.38 -2.81 -2.23
C GLY A 845 14.36 -2.74 -1.12
N LEU A 846 13.92 -1.54 -0.78
CA LEU A 846 12.75 -1.26 0.05
C LEU A 846 11.57 -1.02 -0.90
N GLY A 847 10.45 -1.70 -0.65
CA GLY A 847 9.18 -1.55 -1.38
C GLY A 847 8.57 -0.16 -1.23
N SER A 848 7.26 -0.02 -1.52
CA SER A 848 6.61 1.28 -1.31
C SER A 848 6.70 1.66 0.16
N MET A 849 7.07 2.92 0.40
CA MET A 849 7.22 3.48 1.73
C MET A 849 6.17 4.57 1.92
N THR A 850 5.34 4.42 2.95
CA THR A 850 4.41 5.47 3.38
C THR A 850 4.84 6.01 4.73
N GLY A 851 5.06 7.33 4.79
CA GLY A 851 5.57 8.02 5.96
C GLY A 851 4.57 9.06 6.46
N HIS A 852 4.20 8.94 7.74
CA HIS A 852 3.38 9.91 8.45
C HIS A 852 4.15 10.47 9.63
N ALA A 853 4.23 11.79 9.72
CA ALA A 853 4.78 12.50 10.88
C ALA A 853 3.67 13.26 11.59
N HIS A 854 3.70 13.27 12.92
CA HIS A 854 2.81 14.06 13.75
C HIS A 854 3.63 15.01 14.62
N VAL A 855 3.57 16.31 14.30
CA VAL A 855 4.23 17.36 15.10
C VAL A 855 3.20 17.96 16.06
N PRO A 856 3.28 17.71 17.38
CA PRO A 856 2.31 18.25 18.34
C PRO A 856 2.48 19.76 18.53
N LEU A 857 1.38 20.46 18.85
CA LEU A 857 1.42 21.89 19.20
C LEU A 857 2.06 22.14 20.58
N ILE A 858 1.82 21.24 21.53
CA ILE A 858 2.32 21.34 22.92
C ILE A 858 3.72 20.71 23.01
N SER A 859 4.69 21.42 23.61
CA SER A 859 6.11 21.02 23.69
C SER A 859 6.38 19.75 24.48
N THR A 860 5.48 19.39 25.39
CA THR A 860 5.63 18.25 26.28
C THR A 860 5.50 16.92 25.55
N PHE A 861 4.85 16.90 24.40
CA PHE A 861 4.71 15.70 23.57
C PHE A 861 5.81 15.65 22.53
N SER A 862 6.38 14.47 22.32
CA SER A 862 7.38 14.19 21.30
C SER A 862 6.75 14.10 19.91
N ILE A 863 7.56 14.32 18.89
CA ILE A 863 7.18 14.12 17.48
C ILE A 863 7.15 12.61 17.22
N LEU A 864 6.02 12.13 16.72
CA LEU A 864 5.85 10.73 16.33
C LEU A 864 5.97 10.61 14.82
N CYS A 865 6.90 9.81 14.34
CA CYS A 865 7.01 9.45 12.93
C CYS A 865 6.74 7.95 12.78
N ARG A 866 5.86 7.58 11.85
CA ARG A 866 5.58 6.20 11.46
C ARG A 866 5.91 6.02 9.99
N MET A 867 6.53 4.91 9.68
CA MET A 867 6.96 4.53 8.34
C MET A 867 6.60 3.06 8.13
N GLU A 868 5.90 2.76 7.04
CA GLU A 868 5.50 1.39 6.69
C GLU A 868 6.11 1.05 5.33
N PHE A 869 6.66 -0.16 5.21
CA PHE A 869 7.30 -0.68 4.00
C PHE A 869 6.59 -1.97 3.54
N ASP A 870 6.18 -2.01 2.27
CA ASP A 870 5.51 -3.17 1.66
C ASP A 870 6.35 -4.46 1.62
N GLY A 871 7.68 -4.35 1.72
CA GLY A 871 8.60 -5.48 1.64
C GLY A 871 10.06 -5.02 1.54
N VAL A 872 11.00 -5.90 1.91
CA VAL A 872 12.44 -5.62 1.82
C VAL A 872 13.12 -6.79 1.12
N VAL A 873 13.87 -6.52 0.06
CA VAL A 873 14.57 -7.53 -0.74
C VAL A 873 16.04 -7.14 -0.87
N ALA A 874 16.96 -8.01 -0.48
CA ALA A 874 18.39 -7.82 -0.74
C ALA A 874 18.83 -8.70 -1.92
N HIS A 875 19.63 -8.14 -2.82
CA HIS A 875 20.23 -8.87 -3.95
C HIS A 875 21.76 -8.71 -3.96
N ARG A 876 22.44 -9.73 -4.45
CA ARG A 876 23.87 -9.75 -4.79
C ARG A 876 23.98 -9.63 -6.31
N ALA A 877 24.41 -8.48 -6.80
CA ALA A 877 24.65 -8.25 -8.21
C ALA A 877 26.14 -8.46 -8.52
N LEU A 878 26.49 -9.53 -9.24
CA LEU A 878 27.85 -9.71 -9.75
C LEU A 878 28.13 -8.72 -10.87
N LYS A 879 29.40 -8.35 -11.03
CA LYS A 879 29.87 -7.41 -12.08
C LYS A 879 29.52 -7.88 -13.51
N GLU A 880 29.27 -9.19 -13.70
CA GLU A 880 28.93 -9.83 -14.98
C GLU A 880 27.41 -9.99 -15.24
N SER A 881 26.56 -9.18 -14.61
CA SER A 881 25.10 -9.07 -14.87
C SER A 881 24.20 -10.12 -14.22
N SER A 882 24.74 -11.08 -13.47
CA SER A 882 23.94 -12.02 -12.69
C SER A 882 23.55 -11.40 -11.34
N ILE A 883 22.25 -11.39 -11.03
CA ILE A 883 21.68 -10.85 -9.80
C ILE A 883 21.04 -12.00 -9.04
N TYR A 884 21.49 -12.24 -7.82
CA TYR A 884 20.98 -13.29 -6.95
C TYR A 884 20.20 -12.65 -5.81
N GLU A 885 18.95 -13.05 -5.59
CA GLU A 885 18.20 -12.65 -4.40
C GLU A 885 18.81 -13.36 -3.18
N ILE A 886 19.11 -12.60 -2.13
CA ILE A 886 19.78 -13.12 -0.93
C ILE A 886 18.86 -13.13 0.30
N LEU A 887 17.97 -12.14 0.39
CA LEU A 887 17.05 -11.98 1.51
C LEU A 887 15.75 -11.39 1.01
N LYS A 888 14.61 -11.93 1.45
CA LYS A 888 13.29 -11.34 1.21
C LYS A 888 12.48 -11.33 2.49
N LEU A 889 11.95 -10.15 2.84
CA LEU A 889 11.07 -9.89 3.97
C LEU A 889 9.72 -9.37 3.45
N ARG A 890 8.62 -9.84 4.05
CA ARG A 890 7.25 -9.55 3.60
C ARG A 890 6.79 -8.12 3.91
N GLY A 891 7.38 -7.45 4.90
CA GLY A 891 7.05 -6.06 5.25
C GLY A 891 7.84 -5.57 6.46
N VAL A 892 7.98 -4.25 6.61
CA VAL A 892 8.66 -3.64 7.77
C VAL A 892 7.90 -2.40 8.24
N ASP A 893 7.66 -2.30 9.55
CA ASP A 893 7.12 -1.10 10.18
C ASP A 893 8.20 -0.45 11.05
N ALA A 894 8.40 0.85 10.89
CA ALA A 894 9.32 1.64 11.70
C ALA A 894 8.59 2.80 12.37
N SER A 895 8.90 3.03 13.64
CA SER A 895 8.39 4.17 14.41
C SER A 895 9.53 4.89 15.12
N PHE A 896 9.50 6.22 15.05
CA PHE A 896 10.46 7.10 15.69
C PHE A 896 9.74 8.06 16.63
N VAL A 897 10.27 8.21 17.84
CA VAL A 897 9.82 9.19 18.82
C VAL A 897 10.95 10.19 19.02
N VAL A 898 10.81 11.36 18.41
CA VAL A 898 11.82 12.42 18.41
C VAL A 898 11.44 13.49 19.43
N PRO A 899 12.28 13.80 20.43
CA PRO A 899 12.02 14.88 21.37
C PRO A 899 11.87 16.24 20.68
N THR A 900 10.85 17.00 21.05
CA THR A 900 10.45 18.22 20.32
C THR A 900 11.42 19.38 20.48
N PHE A 901 12.29 19.35 21.49
CA PHE A 901 13.38 20.33 21.65
C PHE A 901 14.51 20.16 20.63
N LEU A 902 14.53 19.06 19.86
CA LEU A 902 15.45 18.88 18.72
C LEU A 902 15.00 19.65 17.46
N LEU A 903 13.80 20.23 17.46
CA LEU A 903 13.37 21.12 16.38
C LEU A 903 14.21 22.40 16.35
N PRO A 904 14.49 22.98 15.17
CA PRO A 904 15.13 24.28 15.07
C PRO A 904 14.38 25.34 15.89
N HIS A 905 15.10 26.27 16.53
CA HIS A 905 14.52 27.36 17.33
C HIS A 905 13.87 26.95 18.67
N HIS A 906 14.06 25.69 19.11
CA HIS A 906 13.52 25.17 20.38
C HIS A 906 14.60 24.96 21.45
N GLU A 907 15.73 25.66 21.31
CA GLU A 907 16.91 25.52 22.17
C GLU A 907 16.60 25.90 23.64
N HIS A 908 15.62 26.77 23.87
CA HIS A 908 15.13 27.20 25.18
C HIS A 908 14.35 26.14 25.98
N ILE A 909 14.01 24.98 25.37
CA ILE A 909 13.31 23.86 26.03
C ILE A 909 14.25 22.65 26.18
N ILE A 910 15.54 22.81 25.87
CA ILE A 910 16.54 21.76 26.09
C ILE A 910 16.69 21.59 27.61
N PRO A 911 16.63 20.35 28.14
CA PRO A 911 16.83 20.10 29.57
C PRO A 911 18.17 20.64 30.06
N ASP A 912 18.24 21.17 31.28
CA ASP A 912 19.50 21.59 31.89
C ASP A 912 20.46 20.39 32.08
N LYS A 913 21.78 20.66 32.09
CA LYS A 913 22.76 19.61 32.41
C LYS A 913 22.53 19.15 33.85
N ILE A 914 22.32 17.85 34.04
CA ILE A 914 22.20 17.27 35.38
C ILE A 914 23.59 17.36 36.03
N ASN A 915 23.77 18.28 36.96
CA ASN A 915 24.95 18.30 37.82
C ASN A 915 24.76 17.23 38.90
N SER A 916 25.58 16.19 38.85
CA SER A 916 25.49 14.95 39.66
C SER A 916 25.62 15.13 41.18
N GLU A 917 25.79 16.35 41.70
CA GLU A 917 25.97 16.59 43.13
C GLU A 917 24.73 17.13 43.87
N ALA A 918 23.74 17.74 43.18
CA ALA A 918 22.65 18.46 43.88
C ALA A 918 21.30 17.71 43.94
N ASP A 919 20.98 16.85 42.98
CA ASP A 919 19.64 16.24 42.86
C ASP A 919 19.51 14.81 43.42
N SER A 920 20.62 14.18 43.80
CA SER A 920 20.64 12.83 44.39
C SER A 920 20.03 12.76 45.80
N ALA A 921 19.75 13.90 46.44
CA ALA A 921 19.15 13.96 47.78
C ALA A 921 17.61 13.83 47.80
N LYS A 922 16.90 13.90 46.66
CA LYS A 922 15.42 13.93 46.62
C LYS A 922 14.74 12.63 46.19
N CYS A 923 15.44 11.71 45.54
CA CYS A 923 14.88 10.42 45.13
C CYS A 923 15.78 9.30 45.66
N GLY A 924 15.35 8.64 46.73
CA GLY A 924 16.12 7.60 47.45
C GLY A 924 16.35 6.31 46.65
N ALA A 925 17.27 6.34 45.69
CA ALA A 925 17.84 5.16 45.04
C ALA A 925 19.36 5.08 45.32
N PRO A 926 19.94 3.88 45.46
CA PRO A 926 21.33 3.72 45.85
C PRO A 926 22.28 4.09 44.70
N VAL A 927 23.33 4.83 45.06
CA VAL A 927 24.41 5.29 44.18
C VAL A 927 25.37 4.14 43.90
N VAL A 928 25.51 3.75 42.63
CA VAL A 928 26.72 3.08 42.12
C VAL A 928 27.47 4.14 41.32
N ALA A 929 28.60 4.59 41.87
CA ALA A 929 29.50 5.51 41.19
C ALA A 929 30.25 4.74 40.10
N ASN A 930 30.02 5.10 38.84
CA ASN A 930 30.94 4.81 37.75
C ASN A 930 31.47 6.13 37.21
N ASP A 931 32.79 6.31 37.33
CA ASP A 931 33.61 7.40 36.79
C ASP A 931 33.72 7.30 35.26
N GLU A 932 32.67 7.66 34.54
CA GLU A 932 32.80 8.01 33.12
C GLU A 932 32.08 9.33 32.87
N THR A 933 32.79 10.30 32.29
CA THR A 933 32.28 11.60 31.88
C THR A 933 31.01 11.44 31.03
N GLU A 934 29.83 11.57 31.64
CA GLU A 934 28.55 11.43 30.94
C GLU A 934 28.46 12.48 29.81
N SER A 935 28.62 12.02 28.58
CA SER A 935 28.39 12.84 27.40
C SER A 935 26.93 13.29 27.39
N ASP A 936 26.70 14.61 27.45
CA ASP A 936 25.39 15.29 27.41
C ASP A 936 24.63 14.91 26.13
N THR A 937 23.87 13.80 26.20
CA THR A 937 23.19 13.16 25.07
C THR A 937 21.71 12.94 25.41
N THR A 938 20.84 13.04 24.40
CA THR A 938 19.42 12.68 24.49
C THR A 938 19.13 11.45 23.64
N THR A 939 18.09 10.69 23.97
CA THR A 939 17.75 9.47 23.25
C THR A 939 16.53 9.66 22.36
N VAL A 940 16.67 9.43 21.05
CA VAL A 940 15.56 9.24 20.11
C VAL A 940 15.14 7.77 20.15
N LYS A 941 13.89 7.48 20.50
CA LYS A 941 13.41 6.08 20.54
C LYS A 941 13.05 5.63 19.14
N MET A 942 13.56 4.47 18.74
CA MET A 942 13.26 3.83 17.46
C MET A 942 12.76 2.42 17.72
N ALA A 943 11.65 2.05 17.09
CA ALA A 943 11.17 0.67 17.07
C ALA A 943 10.92 0.24 15.63
N VAL A 944 11.53 -0.86 15.22
CA VAL A 944 11.43 -1.46 13.88
C VAL A 944 10.90 -2.88 14.03
N ARG A 945 9.93 -3.27 13.22
CA ARG A 945 9.30 -4.60 13.20
C ARG A 945 9.32 -5.13 11.78
N GLY A 946 9.93 -6.29 11.57
CA GLY A 946 9.86 -7.03 10.31
C GLY A 946 8.82 -8.14 10.39
N HIS A 947 7.98 -8.22 9.36
CA HIS A 947 6.94 -9.22 9.17
C HIS A 947 7.49 -10.43 8.39
N LEU A 948 7.23 -11.65 8.88
CA LEU A 948 7.67 -12.91 8.24
C LEU A 948 6.60 -13.47 7.27
N PRO A 949 6.92 -14.42 6.37
CA PRO A 949 8.17 -15.19 6.25
C PRO A 949 9.37 -14.37 5.79
N ALA A 950 10.54 -14.65 6.36
CA ALA A 950 11.84 -14.23 5.83
C ALA A 950 12.47 -15.41 5.09
N THR A 951 12.85 -15.22 3.82
CA THR A 951 13.61 -16.21 3.05
C THR A 951 15.05 -15.75 2.91
N LEU A 952 15.99 -16.63 3.23
CA LEU A 952 17.44 -16.38 3.17
C LEU A 952 18.08 -17.35 2.19
N ASP A 953 18.91 -16.85 1.29
CA ASP A 953 19.66 -17.67 0.36
C ASP A 953 20.75 -18.49 1.06
N GLN A 954 21.02 -19.68 0.52
CA GLN A 954 21.96 -20.63 1.10
C GLN A 954 23.39 -20.09 1.14
N ASP A 955 23.82 -19.26 0.19
CA ASP A 955 25.16 -18.69 0.18
C ASP A 955 25.35 -17.67 1.31
N LEU A 956 24.34 -16.85 1.60
CA LEU A 956 24.36 -15.93 2.73
C LEU A 956 24.29 -16.66 4.07
N LEU A 957 23.49 -17.72 4.13
CA LEU A 957 23.43 -18.59 5.30
C LEU A 957 24.78 -19.25 5.60
N ASN A 958 25.48 -19.74 4.58
CA ASN A 958 26.84 -20.27 4.69
C ASN A 958 27.83 -19.19 5.17
N PHE A 959 27.73 -17.99 4.61
CA PHE A 959 28.53 -16.83 5.03
C PHE A 959 28.30 -16.46 6.51
N ILE A 960 27.05 -16.38 6.96
CA ILE A 960 26.70 -16.11 8.36
C ILE A 960 27.22 -17.23 9.27
N ALA A 961 27.08 -18.49 8.86
CA ALA A 961 27.57 -19.63 9.62
C ALA A 961 29.09 -19.62 9.81
N LEU A 962 29.84 -19.22 8.77
CA LEU A 962 31.30 -19.02 8.83
C LEU A 962 31.68 -17.95 9.86
N ILE A 963 30.99 -16.80 9.85
CA ILE A 963 31.24 -15.71 10.82
C ILE A 963 30.89 -16.16 12.25
N VAL A 964 29.73 -16.78 12.46
CA VAL A 964 29.28 -17.21 13.79
C VAL A 964 30.17 -18.32 14.36
N LYS A 965 30.58 -19.28 13.52
CA LYS A 965 31.52 -20.34 13.92
C LYS A 965 32.80 -19.73 14.49
N HIS A 966 33.34 -18.69 13.84
CA HIS A 966 34.54 -18.01 14.31
C HIS A 966 34.30 -17.13 15.53
N SER A 967 33.20 -16.36 15.58
CA SER A 967 32.86 -15.57 16.77
C SER A 967 32.80 -16.44 18.03
N LYS A 968 32.29 -17.68 17.92
CA LYS A 968 32.26 -18.64 19.03
C LYS A 968 33.60 -19.29 19.36
N LEU A 969 34.44 -19.53 18.36
CA LEU A 969 35.80 -20.05 18.55
C LEU A 969 36.63 -19.01 19.32
N LEU A 970 36.40 -17.72 19.02
CA LEU A 970 37.00 -16.57 19.70
C LEU A 970 36.48 -16.36 21.13
N GLU A 971 35.18 -16.60 21.40
CA GLU A 971 34.63 -16.58 22.77
C GLU A 971 35.19 -17.69 23.68
N LEU A 972 35.65 -18.80 23.09
CA LEU A 972 36.27 -19.91 23.83
C LEU A 972 37.73 -19.65 24.21
N ASP A 973 38.42 -18.77 23.48
CA ASP A 973 39.85 -18.45 23.69
C ASP A 973 40.12 -17.17 24.51
N GLN A 974 39.08 -16.38 24.84
CA GLN A 974 39.25 -15.19 25.68
C GLN A 974 39.10 -15.50 27.18
N SER A 975 40.21 -15.41 27.93
CA SER A 975 40.16 -15.09 29.36
C SER A 975 39.82 -13.60 29.55
N PRO A 976 39.02 -13.21 30.57
CA PRO A 976 38.40 -11.89 30.62
C PRO A 976 39.44 -10.79 30.91
N SER A 977 39.52 -9.79 30.02
CA SER A 977 40.20 -8.52 30.30
C SER A 977 39.18 -7.40 30.53
N PRO A 978 39.44 -6.45 31.45
CA PRO A 978 38.45 -5.46 31.88
C PRO A 978 38.53 -4.21 31.02
N MET A 979 38.05 -4.25 29.76
CA MET A 979 37.69 -3.05 28.97
C MET A 979 36.88 -3.51 27.75
N ASP A 980 35.56 -3.63 27.91
CA ASP A 980 34.65 -4.04 26.84
C ASP A 980 33.34 -3.22 26.92
N ASP A 981 33.43 -1.92 26.62
CA ASP A 981 32.24 -1.05 26.50
C ASP A 981 31.84 -0.74 25.05
N ASP A 982 32.69 -1.05 24.06
CA ASP A 982 32.42 -0.73 22.64
C ASP A 982 31.77 -1.88 21.83
N VAL A 983 31.44 -3.02 22.44
CA VAL A 983 30.88 -4.21 21.75
C VAL A 983 29.43 -4.54 22.16
N LYS A 984 28.77 -3.71 22.98
CA LYS A 984 27.40 -3.96 23.46
C LYS A 984 26.36 -4.13 22.35
N GLY A 985 26.48 -3.39 21.24
CA GLY A 985 25.50 -3.46 20.13
C GLY A 985 25.48 -4.78 19.35
N PHE A 986 26.63 -5.48 19.28
CA PHE A 986 26.71 -6.78 18.58
C PHE A 986 26.46 -7.94 19.55
N GLY A 987 26.83 -7.79 20.82
CA GLY A 987 26.44 -8.69 21.91
C GLY A 987 24.93 -8.80 22.07
N GLU A 988 24.20 -7.68 21.96
CA GLU A 988 22.73 -7.68 22.01
C GLU A 988 22.07 -8.26 20.76
N PHE A 989 22.63 -8.01 19.56
CA PHE A 989 22.14 -8.62 18.32
C PHE A 989 22.36 -10.14 18.32
N THR A 990 23.52 -10.59 18.80
CA THR A 990 23.82 -12.01 18.96
C THR A 990 23.00 -12.64 20.09
N ASP A 991 22.75 -11.94 21.20
CA ASP A 991 21.87 -12.40 22.30
C ASP A 991 20.38 -12.44 21.94
N ALA A 992 19.90 -11.52 21.09
CA ALA A 992 18.54 -11.51 20.56
C ALA A 992 18.25 -12.70 19.63
N ILE A 993 19.27 -13.14 18.87
CA ILE A 993 19.22 -14.37 18.06
C ILE A 993 19.37 -15.64 18.95
N ASN A 994 19.83 -15.50 20.19
CA ASN A 994 20.39 -16.60 20.99
C ASN A 994 19.41 -17.32 21.94
N THR A 995 18.19 -16.86 22.20
CA THR A 995 17.34 -17.49 23.23
C THR A 995 16.78 -18.86 22.79
N LYS A 996 16.39 -19.02 21.51
CA LYS A 996 15.97 -20.33 20.96
C LYS A 996 17.16 -21.25 20.65
N VAL A 997 18.31 -20.68 20.31
CA VAL A 997 19.53 -21.44 19.95
C VAL A 997 20.27 -21.93 21.20
N LYS A 998 20.36 -21.14 22.28
CA LYS A 998 20.97 -21.55 23.57
C LYS A 998 20.29 -22.81 24.14
N ALA A 999 18.97 -22.97 24.03
CA ALA A 999 18.26 -24.15 24.53
C ALA A 999 18.58 -25.44 23.75
N SER A 1000 18.81 -25.34 22.44
CA SER A 1000 19.19 -26.49 21.60
C SER A 1000 20.68 -26.83 21.70
N VAL A 1001 21.54 -25.82 21.93
CA VAL A 1001 22.99 -25.98 22.02
C VAL A 1001 23.45 -26.38 23.43
N LYS A 1002 22.73 -26.07 24.51
CA LYS A 1002 23.07 -26.56 25.86
C LYS A 1002 22.95 -28.08 26.01
N LYS A 1003 22.19 -28.74 25.11
CA LYS A 1003 22.06 -30.20 25.02
C LYS A 1003 23.20 -30.86 24.21
N ALA A 1004 24.10 -30.06 23.65
CA ALA A 1004 25.07 -30.47 22.63
C ALA A 1004 26.53 -30.61 23.13
N VAL A 1005 26.82 -30.27 24.39
CA VAL A 1005 28.21 -30.13 24.90
C VAL A 1005 28.86 -31.49 25.29
N MET A 1006 28.51 -32.60 24.64
CA MET A 1006 29.17 -33.91 24.88
C MET A 1006 29.46 -34.74 23.61
N GLY A 1007 29.52 -34.16 22.41
CA GLY A 1007 29.89 -34.91 21.20
C GLY A 1007 30.48 -34.03 20.10
N GLY A 1008 31.67 -34.41 19.62
CA GLY A 1008 32.57 -33.60 18.78
C GLY A 1008 32.09 -33.14 17.39
N ASP A 1009 33.02 -32.50 16.69
CA ASP A 1009 32.84 -31.52 15.59
C ASP A 1009 32.00 -31.96 14.37
N GLN A 1010 31.88 -33.26 14.10
CA GLN A 1010 31.02 -33.75 13.01
C GLN A 1010 29.52 -33.59 13.30
N TRP A 1011 29.12 -33.50 14.57
CA TRP A 1011 27.72 -33.38 14.95
C TRP A 1011 27.24 -31.93 15.00
N LEU A 1012 28.13 -30.98 15.32
CA LEU A 1012 27.88 -29.53 15.21
C LEU A 1012 27.57 -29.09 13.78
N ALA A 1013 28.25 -29.64 12.77
CA ALA A 1013 27.94 -29.38 11.36
C ALA A 1013 26.56 -29.90 10.94
N LYS A 1014 26.14 -31.08 11.45
CA LYS A 1014 24.81 -31.65 11.21
C LYS A 1014 23.69 -30.88 11.92
N LEU A 1015 23.96 -30.35 13.12
CA LEU A 1015 23.01 -29.53 13.87
C LEU A 1015 22.92 -28.11 13.33
N ALA A 1016 24.05 -27.51 12.95
CA ALA A 1016 24.10 -26.25 12.23
C ALA A 1016 23.34 -26.40 10.91
N GLY A 1017 23.60 -27.45 10.11
CA GLY A 1017 22.83 -27.73 8.89
C GLY A 1017 21.32 -27.88 9.13
N LYS A 1018 20.90 -28.54 10.22
CA LYS A 1018 19.47 -28.64 10.60
C LYS A 1018 18.87 -27.34 11.14
N ALA A 1019 19.66 -26.49 11.78
CA ALA A 1019 19.24 -25.18 12.28
C ALA A 1019 19.19 -24.14 11.15
N LEU A 1020 20.16 -24.18 10.22
CA LEU A 1020 20.22 -23.39 8.99
C LEU A 1020 19.06 -23.74 8.05
N LYS A 1021 18.72 -25.02 7.89
CA LYS A 1021 17.52 -25.45 7.14
C LYS A 1021 16.19 -25.03 7.80
N LYS A 1022 16.22 -24.66 9.09
CA LYS A 1022 15.08 -24.05 9.81
C LYS A 1022 15.12 -22.52 9.81
N LEU A 1023 16.24 -21.91 9.39
CA LEU A 1023 16.42 -20.47 9.21
C LEU A 1023 16.22 -20.03 7.76
N GLU A 1024 16.22 -20.99 6.82
CA GLU A 1024 15.89 -20.80 5.40
C GLU A 1024 14.48 -20.19 5.21
N VAL A 1025 13.53 -20.57 6.08
CA VAL A 1025 12.22 -19.93 6.23
C VAL A 1025 11.95 -19.73 7.71
N VAL A 1026 11.97 -18.48 8.18
CA VAL A 1026 11.61 -18.13 9.57
C VAL A 1026 10.18 -17.61 9.59
N ASP A 1027 9.34 -18.16 10.47
CA ASP A 1027 7.94 -17.72 10.71
C ASP A 1027 7.78 -17.01 12.07
N GLY A 1028 7.06 -15.87 12.11
CA GLY A 1028 6.83 -15.01 13.29
C GLY A 1028 6.90 -13.49 13.03
N ASP A 1029 7.05 -12.65 14.06
CA ASP A 1029 7.42 -11.22 13.90
C ASP A 1029 8.75 -10.98 14.63
N ILE A 1030 9.69 -10.28 13.99
CA ILE A 1030 11.00 -9.93 14.59
C ILE A 1030 11.06 -8.41 14.75
N GLY A 1031 11.31 -7.93 15.96
CA GLY A 1031 11.36 -6.50 16.23
C GLY A 1031 12.58 -6.09 17.05
N TYR A 1032 13.13 -4.94 16.72
CA TYR A 1032 14.14 -4.24 17.51
C TYR A 1032 13.53 -2.95 18.05
N SER A 1033 13.76 -2.66 19.33
CA SER A 1033 13.43 -1.39 19.95
C SER A 1033 14.66 -0.89 20.69
N GLY A 1034 15.17 0.27 20.28
CA GLY A 1034 16.39 0.85 20.83
C GLY A 1034 16.38 2.37 20.81
N GLY A 1035 17.35 2.94 21.51
CA GLY A 1035 17.57 4.38 21.58
C GLY A 1035 18.76 4.81 20.73
N ILE A 1036 18.60 5.87 19.94
CA ILE A 1036 19.72 6.52 19.25
C ILE A 1036 20.18 7.71 20.10
N PRO A 1037 21.42 7.72 20.62
CA PRO A 1037 21.95 8.86 21.35
C PRO A 1037 22.25 10.01 20.40
N VAL A 1038 21.82 11.22 20.77
CA VAL A 1038 22.03 12.47 20.05
C VAL A 1038 22.77 13.43 20.98
N ASP A 1039 23.96 13.88 20.57
CA ASP A 1039 24.77 14.83 21.33
C ASP A 1039 24.09 16.21 21.40
N LEU A 1040 23.81 16.67 22.62
CA LEU A 1040 23.15 17.94 22.88
C LEU A 1040 24.12 19.12 22.87
N ASN A 1041 25.43 18.89 22.95
CA ASN A 1041 26.41 19.98 23.00
C ASN A 1041 26.29 20.92 21.78
N LYS A 1042 26.00 20.37 20.59
CA LYS A 1042 25.78 21.17 19.37
C LYS A 1042 24.58 22.10 19.48
N TYR A 1043 23.48 21.63 20.08
CA TYR A 1043 22.24 22.40 20.23
C TYR A 1043 22.37 23.49 21.31
N ARG A 1044 23.19 23.25 22.33
CA ARG A 1044 23.55 24.26 23.34
C ARG A 1044 24.49 25.32 22.78
N LEU A 1045 25.46 24.95 21.94
CA LEU A 1045 26.44 25.86 21.32
C LEU A 1045 25.84 26.72 20.20
N THR A 1046 24.75 26.29 19.53
CA THR A 1046 24.03 27.11 18.55
C THR A 1046 23.19 28.23 19.17
N GLY A 1047 23.06 28.24 20.50
CA GLY A 1047 22.67 29.44 21.23
C GLY A 1047 23.71 30.51 20.97
N TRP A 1048 23.37 31.45 20.09
CA TRP A 1048 24.10 32.72 20.01
C TRP A 1048 24.25 33.20 21.44
N GLN A 1049 25.49 33.43 21.89
CA GLN A 1049 25.79 34.06 23.16
C GLN A 1049 24.78 35.19 23.38
N GLU A 1050 23.78 34.92 24.21
CA GLU A 1050 22.83 35.92 24.64
C GLU A 1050 23.66 36.90 25.44
N VAL A 1051 23.96 38.05 24.85
CA VAL A 1051 24.51 39.18 25.59
C VAL A 1051 23.50 39.45 26.70
N GLU A 1052 23.94 39.32 27.95
CA GLU A 1052 23.14 39.61 29.14
C GLU A 1052 22.44 40.97 28.98
N GLY A 1053 21.13 40.95 28.76
CA GLY A 1053 20.35 42.18 28.57
C GLY A 1053 18.97 42.03 27.92
N GLU A 1054 18.70 40.97 27.16
CA GLU A 1054 17.41 40.80 26.46
C GLU A 1054 16.45 39.77 27.13
N LYS A 1055 16.48 39.61 28.45
CA LYS A 1055 15.42 38.89 29.17
C LYS A 1055 14.18 39.79 29.28
N LEU A 1056 13.22 39.60 28.39
CA LEU A 1056 11.85 40.10 28.55
C LEU A 1056 10.87 38.93 28.54
N LEU A 1057 10.91 38.15 29.63
CA LEU A 1057 9.80 37.75 30.51
C LEU A 1057 10.15 36.44 31.24
N PRO A 1058 9.67 36.27 32.49
CA PRO A 1058 10.18 35.31 33.47
C PRO A 1058 9.90 33.83 33.16
#